data_AF-A0A9P6HVS4-F1
#
_entry.id   AF-A0A9P6HVS4-F1
#
_cell.length_a   1.000
_cell.length_b   1.000
_cell.length_c   1.000
_cell.angle_alpha   90.00
_cell.angle_beta   90.00
_cell.angle_gamma   90.00
#
_symmetry.space_group_name_H-M   'P 1'
#
loop_
_entity.id
_entity.type
_entity.pdbx_description
1 polymer ?
#
loop_
_entity_poly.entity_id
_entity_poly.type
_entity_poly.pdbx_seq_one_letter_code
_entity_poly.pdbx_strand_id
1 'polypeptide(L)'
;MEVKSQEDVEVGRREHESDHKIGIVEVDHGADSQLQRRLGNRHITMIGIGSSIGMGLWLGSGKGLIAGGPAALFIGFIIASSMVWAVSQSIGEMAVMYPLPSAFVQWTNKFVDPAAGFALGWCYWFNYWIAVANEIQGIVTVLSFWNTSVPKLAWISIFWVVIALINVGAVTVFAEVEVIMAAIKFGWIFVVIIASIVISAGGAPNHEVVGFRYWSEAPFLNGFKGFLTVMPVCIFALSGSETTGLVAAELDNPRKAVPNAVRSIALRLAMFYLMGSLMITITVSPKEPSLFGNGAHATDASPFVIAFRNAGLEPLAHMMNAVIFLSVLSSGSINAYAGSRTLVGLAEISMAPSWMKKADKWGRPWFTLVPTLLIGGGLSYLNVPYFTPLQHPAAGTARDPQPEGTLFSPLTLRGLTLHNRVLVSPMCQYSADEGRMTAWHTTHLGGFATRGAGLVLTEVQSVTPEGRISPEDLGIWDDSQAEAAREVIDFVHSQGAFIGAQIGHAGRKASTIAPWVDRKAVAGEKGRGWPKTVIGPSAEAYTEATYVPKEMTLDEIETFKTQWVEAVKRVVKIGYDTLEIHAAHGYLINQFLSPTSNHRTDKYGGSFENRVRLLVELTELTRANVPEDYPVLVRLAATDYLEHDPSIPQWEITQATRLAKILADKGADFLDVSAGANDARMKVEAGPKYQAHLAAAVKKAVAGTGTYVGSVGGIATGKEASEVLADGQADAVLVGRAFLKNPNLVWSWADELDIDIYVASQYGWAFGNTRTHRPSKH
;
A
#
# COMPACT_ATOMS: atom_id res chain seq x y z
N MET A 1 2.05 37.48 62.36
CA MET A 1 1.84 38.25 63.59
C MET A 1 2.50 39.61 63.39
N GLU A 2 1.78 40.55 62.79
CA GLU A 2 1.94 41.99 63.03
C GLU A 2 0.75 42.70 62.37
N VAL A 3 0.13 43.55 63.18
CA VAL A 3 -1.09 44.30 62.92
C VAL A 3 -0.67 45.69 62.47
N LYS A 4 -1.35 46.28 61.48
CA LYS A 4 -1.80 47.67 61.58
C LYS A 4 -2.92 48.00 60.60
N SER A 5 -3.95 48.56 61.21
CA SER A 5 -5.25 48.94 60.72
C SER A 5 -5.33 50.45 60.54
N GLN A 6 -6.31 50.84 59.73
CA GLN A 6 -7.08 52.10 59.76
C GLN A 6 -6.35 53.41 59.40
N GLU A 7 -6.85 54.03 58.33
CA GLU A 7 -7.29 55.43 58.39
C GLU A 7 -8.42 55.66 57.37
N ASP A 8 -9.35 56.53 57.78
CA ASP A 8 -10.33 57.29 57.00
C ASP A 8 -11.78 56.78 56.83
N VAL A 9 -12.60 57.21 57.81
CA VAL A 9 -14.05 57.40 57.74
C VAL A 9 -14.35 58.89 58.05
N GLU A 10 -14.99 59.61 57.14
CA GLU A 10 -16.11 60.57 57.33
C GLU A 10 -16.35 61.35 56.02
N VAL A 11 -17.40 61.07 55.23
CA VAL A 11 -18.82 61.48 55.33
C VAL A 11 -19.08 62.95 54.95
N GLY A 12 -19.77 63.13 53.81
CA GLY A 12 -20.41 64.37 53.37
C GLY A 12 -21.62 64.08 52.47
N ARG A 13 -22.80 64.02 53.10
CA ARG A 13 -24.15 63.71 52.58
C ARG A 13 -24.66 64.62 51.46
N ARG A 14 -25.44 64.06 50.52
CA ARG A 14 -26.80 64.52 50.14
C ARG A 14 -27.54 63.46 49.31
N GLU A 15 -28.74 63.10 49.75
CA GLU A 15 -29.69 62.17 49.15
C GLU A 15 -30.48 62.84 48.00
N HIS A 16 -30.79 62.08 46.95
CA HIS A 16 -32.13 62.04 46.36
C HIS A 16 -32.36 60.73 45.56
N GLU A 17 -33.28 59.94 46.10
CA GLU A 17 -34.21 58.97 45.49
C GLU A 17 -34.03 58.50 44.03
N SER A 18 -33.75 57.20 43.95
CA SER A 18 -34.45 56.18 43.14
C SER A 18 -34.85 56.52 41.70
N ASP A 19 -34.05 56.01 40.77
CA ASP A 19 -34.57 55.37 39.57
C ASP A 19 -33.93 53.97 39.49
N HIS A 20 -34.65 52.97 40.00
CA HIS A 20 -34.24 51.55 39.96
C HIS A 20 -34.39 51.05 38.51
N LYS A 21 -33.44 51.43 37.64
CA LYS A 21 -33.12 50.58 36.49
C LYS A 21 -32.31 49.43 37.03
N ILE A 22 -32.91 48.24 37.05
CA ILE A 22 -32.19 46.97 37.13
C ILE A 22 -31.26 46.94 35.92
N GLY A 23 -30.09 47.54 36.06
CA GLY A 23 -28.97 47.31 35.18
C GLY A 23 -28.56 45.87 35.43
N ILE A 24 -29.03 44.96 34.58
CA ILE A 24 -28.36 43.68 34.41
C ILE A 24 -26.92 44.06 34.08
N VAL A 25 -26.02 43.91 35.05
CA VAL A 25 -24.58 44.00 34.80
C VAL A 25 -24.31 42.86 33.82
N GLU A 26 -24.21 43.22 32.55
CA GLU A 26 -23.97 42.28 31.46
C GLU A 26 -22.50 41.89 31.54
N VAL A 27 -22.20 40.93 32.42
CA VAL A 27 -20.83 40.41 32.59
C VAL A 27 -20.45 39.66 31.31
N ASP A 28 -19.53 40.23 30.53
CA ASP A 28 -18.82 39.51 29.48
C ASP A 28 -17.90 38.49 30.15
N HIS A 29 -18.27 37.21 30.11
CA HIS A 29 -17.46 36.10 30.61
C HIS A 29 -16.40 35.62 29.60
N GLY A 30 -16.19 36.34 28.51
CA GLY A 30 -15.13 36.00 27.55
C GLY A 30 -13.77 36.02 28.25
N ALA A 31 -13.02 34.93 28.16
CA ALA A 31 -11.71 34.85 28.79
C ALA A 31 -10.79 35.94 28.24
N ASP A 32 -9.94 36.51 29.12
CA ASP A 32 -8.80 37.37 28.80
C ASP A 32 -7.75 36.60 27.99
N SER A 33 -8.07 36.21 26.76
CA SER A 33 -7.14 35.62 25.81
C SER A 33 -6.46 36.71 24.99
N GLN A 34 -5.21 36.50 24.59
CA GLN A 34 -4.50 37.41 23.69
C GLN A 34 -4.98 37.30 22.22
N LEU A 35 -6.02 36.48 21.95
CA LEU A 35 -6.63 36.34 20.63
C LEU A 35 -7.53 37.54 20.32
N GLN A 36 -7.61 37.92 19.05
CA GLN A 36 -8.30 39.12 18.61
C GLN A 36 -9.74 38.79 18.15
N ARG A 37 -10.74 39.49 18.71
CA ARG A 37 -12.14 39.41 18.26
C ARG A 37 -12.33 40.21 16.97
N ARG A 38 -12.21 39.54 15.82
CA ARG A 38 -12.31 40.16 14.48
C ARG A 38 -13.19 39.38 13.51
N LEU A 39 -13.81 38.29 13.97
CA LEU A 39 -14.61 37.41 13.13
C LEU A 39 -16.09 37.76 13.23
N GLY A 40 -16.63 38.23 12.10
CA GLY A 40 -18.06 38.51 11.96
C GLY A 40 -18.92 37.27 11.74
N ASN A 41 -20.25 37.47 11.81
CA ASN A 41 -21.26 36.40 11.69
C ASN A 41 -21.13 35.57 10.39
N ARG A 42 -20.81 36.20 9.25
CA ARG A 42 -20.64 35.48 7.98
C ARG A 42 -19.48 34.48 8.01
N HIS A 43 -18.39 34.82 8.71
CA HIS A 43 -17.20 33.97 8.78
C HIS A 43 -17.52 32.69 9.54
N ILE A 44 -18.12 32.80 10.73
CA ILE A 44 -18.43 31.61 11.53
C ILE A 44 -19.54 30.75 10.92
N THR A 45 -20.55 31.35 10.28
CA THR A 45 -21.58 30.55 9.58
C THR A 45 -20.95 29.75 8.43
N MET A 46 -20.09 30.37 7.60
CA MET A 46 -19.43 29.64 6.52
C MET A 46 -18.41 28.62 7.00
N ILE A 47 -17.67 28.93 8.08
CA ILE A 47 -16.83 27.94 8.77
C ILE A 47 -17.68 26.76 9.24
N GLY A 48 -18.82 27.01 9.91
CA GLY A 48 -19.74 25.97 10.35
C GLY A 48 -20.30 25.11 9.20
N ILE A 49 -20.48 25.68 8.01
CA ILE A 49 -20.95 24.95 6.82
C ILE A 49 -19.79 24.21 6.11
N GLY A 50 -18.59 24.77 6.06
CA GLY A 50 -17.52 24.32 5.17
C GLY A 50 -16.33 23.60 5.82
N SER A 51 -16.17 23.71 7.15
CA SER A 51 -14.96 23.30 7.89
C SER A 51 -14.67 21.81 7.85
N SER A 52 -15.71 20.98 7.96
CA SER A 52 -15.59 19.53 8.10
C SER A 52 -15.64 18.78 6.76
N ILE A 53 -15.69 19.51 5.64
CA ILE A 53 -15.81 18.90 4.31
C ILE A 53 -14.40 18.75 3.72
N GLY A 54 -13.82 17.58 3.89
CA GLY A 54 -12.44 17.27 3.48
C GLY A 54 -12.29 15.86 2.94
N MET A 55 -11.08 15.30 3.06
CA MET A 55 -10.70 13.98 2.55
C MET A 55 -11.68 12.89 3.01
N GLY A 56 -12.12 12.93 4.27
CA GLY A 56 -12.99 11.90 4.86
C GLY A 56 -14.30 11.68 4.11
N LEU A 57 -14.94 12.73 3.60
CA LEU A 57 -16.14 12.59 2.77
C LEU A 57 -15.78 12.25 1.33
N TRP A 58 -14.89 13.03 0.70
CA TRP A 58 -14.68 12.96 -0.74
C TRP A 58 -13.95 11.69 -1.18
N LEU A 59 -12.96 11.24 -0.41
CA LEU A 59 -12.13 10.09 -0.72
C LEU A 59 -12.46 8.93 0.22
N GLY A 60 -12.63 9.22 1.51
CA GLY A 60 -12.94 8.22 2.53
C GLY A 60 -14.24 7.45 2.29
N SER A 61 -15.26 8.08 1.70
CA SER A 61 -16.52 7.38 1.33
C SER A 61 -16.28 6.22 0.35
N GLY A 62 -15.27 6.28 -0.51
CA GLY A 62 -14.89 5.16 -1.39
C GLY A 62 -14.38 3.96 -0.60
N LYS A 63 -13.50 4.20 0.37
CA LYS A 63 -13.01 3.18 1.31
C LYS A 63 -14.16 2.55 2.11
N GLY A 64 -15.10 3.38 2.58
CA GLY A 64 -16.30 2.90 3.26
C GLY A 64 -17.19 2.03 2.36
N LEU A 65 -17.36 2.43 1.10
CA LEU A 65 -18.14 1.71 0.11
C LEU A 65 -17.56 0.32 -0.19
N ILE A 66 -16.24 0.21 -0.35
CA ILE A 66 -15.53 -1.08 -0.55
C ILE A 66 -15.65 -1.97 0.69
N ALA A 67 -15.47 -1.39 1.88
CA ALA A 67 -15.40 -2.16 3.12
C ALA A 67 -16.76 -2.71 3.59
N GLY A 68 -17.82 -1.90 3.50
CA GLY A 68 -19.13 -2.23 4.08
C GLY A 68 -20.29 -2.23 3.10
N GLY A 69 -20.13 -1.71 1.89
CA GLY A 69 -21.21 -1.61 0.91
C GLY A 69 -22.14 -0.40 1.10
N PRO A 70 -23.04 -0.15 0.13
CA PRO A 70 -23.87 1.05 0.05
C PRO A 70 -24.79 1.29 1.26
N ALA A 71 -25.51 0.27 1.74
CA ALA A 71 -26.44 0.45 2.85
C ALA A 71 -25.69 0.69 4.16
N ALA A 72 -24.56 0.00 4.38
CA ALA A 72 -23.70 0.22 5.54
C ALA A 72 -23.16 1.66 5.58
N LEU A 73 -22.68 2.18 4.44
CA LEU A 73 -22.16 3.53 4.33
C LEU A 73 -23.21 4.59 4.66
N PHE A 74 -24.41 4.48 4.06
CA PHE A 74 -25.48 5.43 4.31
C PHE A 74 -25.98 5.41 5.76
N ILE A 75 -26.20 4.21 6.32
CA ILE A 75 -26.60 4.05 7.73
C ILE A 75 -25.51 4.60 8.66
N GLY A 76 -24.24 4.34 8.35
CA GLY A 76 -23.10 4.88 9.11
C GLY A 76 -23.11 6.42 9.15
N PHE A 77 -23.40 7.08 8.02
CA PHE A 77 -23.56 8.53 7.98
C PHE A 77 -24.81 9.04 8.70
N ILE A 78 -25.93 8.30 8.69
CA ILE A 78 -27.11 8.66 9.51
C ILE A 78 -26.74 8.68 10.99
N ILE A 79 -26.13 7.60 11.48
CA ILE A 79 -25.76 7.46 12.89
C ILE A 79 -24.75 8.55 13.27
N ALA A 80 -23.66 8.69 12.52
CA ALA A 80 -22.64 9.68 12.81
C ALA A 80 -23.19 11.13 12.72
N SER A 81 -24.05 11.43 11.74
CA SER A 81 -24.66 12.76 11.62
C SER A 81 -25.61 13.07 12.79
N SER A 82 -26.39 12.09 13.27
CA SER A 82 -27.27 12.28 14.42
C SER A 82 -26.48 12.57 15.71
N MET A 83 -25.36 11.88 15.91
CA MET A 83 -24.45 12.13 17.03
C MET A 83 -23.87 13.55 16.95
N VAL A 84 -23.35 13.94 15.78
CA VAL A 84 -22.73 15.25 15.56
C VAL A 84 -23.75 16.38 15.67
N TRP A 85 -24.98 16.18 15.21
CA TRP A 85 -26.07 17.14 15.38
C TRP A 85 -26.36 17.37 16.86
N ALA A 86 -26.51 16.31 17.65
CA ALA A 86 -26.76 16.42 19.09
C ALA A 86 -25.61 17.17 19.81
N VAL A 87 -24.36 16.79 19.53
CA VAL A 87 -23.17 17.45 20.07
C VAL A 87 -23.13 18.94 19.67
N SER A 88 -23.46 19.27 18.43
CA SER A 88 -23.47 20.65 17.93
C SER A 88 -24.50 21.54 18.66
N GLN A 89 -25.68 20.99 18.99
CA GLN A 89 -26.67 21.74 19.78
C GLN A 89 -26.13 22.07 21.18
N SER A 90 -25.53 21.07 21.85
CA SER A 90 -24.90 21.28 23.17
C SER A 90 -23.76 22.30 23.11
N ILE A 91 -22.95 22.29 22.05
CA ILE A 91 -21.91 23.29 21.81
C ILE A 91 -22.50 24.70 21.70
N GLY A 92 -23.61 24.83 20.98
CA GLY A 92 -24.28 26.12 20.80
C GLY A 92 -24.73 26.75 22.12
N GLU A 93 -25.35 25.96 22.99
CA GLU A 93 -25.78 26.43 24.32
C GLU A 93 -24.58 26.77 25.21
N MET A 94 -23.59 25.88 25.25
CA MET A 94 -22.40 26.04 26.09
C MET A 94 -21.53 27.22 25.66
N ALA A 95 -21.38 27.48 24.36
CA ALA A 95 -20.62 28.61 23.83
C ALA A 95 -21.27 29.96 24.08
N VAL A 96 -22.60 30.01 24.21
CA VAL A 96 -23.32 31.24 24.61
C VAL A 96 -23.16 31.52 26.09
N MET A 97 -23.21 30.47 26.93
CA MET A 97 -23.11 30.57 28.39
C MET A 97 -21.66 30.78 28.87
N TYR A 98 -20.70 30.11 28.23
CA TYR A 98 -19.28 30.10 28.58
C TYR A 98 -18.42 30.25 27.31
N PRO A 99 -18.31 31.46 26.74
CA PRO A 99 -17.49 31.74 25.56
C PRO A 99 -16.00 31.71 25.92
N LEU A 100 -15.44 30.51 26.06
CA LEU A 100 -14.05 30.28 26.43
C LEU A 100 -13.19 29.91 25.20
N PRO A 101 -11.92 30.34 25.13
CA PRO A 101 -10.96 29.87 24.14
C PRO A 101 -10.81 28.36 24.23
N SER A 102 -10.76 27.65 23.10
CA SER A 102 -10.64 26.18 23.10
C SER A 102 -11.66 25.50 24.02
N ALA A 103 -12.90 25.91 23.82
CA ALA A 103 -13.98 25.77 24.76
C ALA A 103 -14.15 24.34 25.29
N PHE A 104 -13.97 23.31 24.46
CA PHE A 104 -14.08 21.89 24.83
C PHE A 104 -13.14 21.48 25.95
N VAL A 105 -11.87 21.85 25.86
CA VAL A 105 -10.86 21.46 26.85
C VAL A 105 -11.19 22.12 28.19
N GLN A 106 -11.59 23.40 28.15
CA GLN A 106 -11.94 24.16 29.35
C GLN A 106 -13.28 23.70 29.95
N TRP A 107 -14.28 23.38 29.13
CA TRP A 107 -15.57 22.84 29.59
C TRP A 107 -15.38 21.47 30.24
N THR A 108 -14.61 20.57 29.63
CA THR A 108 -14.32 19.26 30.23
C THR A 108 -13.52 19.41 31.53
N ASN A 109 -12.53 20.30 31.57
CA ASN A 109 -11.79 20.61 32.79
C ASN A 109 -12.70 21.12 33.91
N LYS A 110 -13.67 21.97 33.56
CA LYS A 110 -14.58 22.62 34.52
C LYS A 110 -15.73 21.73 34.99
N PHE A 111 -16.33 20.94 34.10
CA PHE A 111 -17.58 20.23 34.36
C PHE A 111 -17.44 18.72 34.49
N VAL A 112 -16.33 18.14 34.05
CA VAL A 112 -16.10 16.69 34.09
C VAL A 112 -14.96 16.38 35.05
N ASP A 113 -13.71 16.62 34.62
CA ASP A 113 -12.51 16.35 35.40
C ASP A 113 -11.27 16.97 34.71
N PRO A 114 -10.29 17.50 35.46
CA PRO A 114 -9.06 18.01 34.89
C PRO A 114 -8.24 17.00 34.08
N ALA A 115 -8.12 15.74 34.53
CA ALA A 115 -7.38 14.71 33.78
C ALA A 115 -8.11 14.35 32.47
N ALA A 116 -9.44 14.32 32.47
CA ALA A 116 -10.23 14.17 31.26
C ALA A 116 -10.01 15.35 30.29
N GLY A 117 -9.96 16.59 30.81
CA GLY A 117 -9.63 17.78 30.02
C GLY A 117 -8.23 17.72 29.40
N PHE A 118 -7.23 17.29 30.17
CA PHE A 118 -5.86 17.08 29.68
C PHE A 118 -5.83 16.07 28.52
N ALA A 119 -6.38 14.87 28.75
CA ALA A 119 -6.39 13.81 27.74
C ALA A 119 -7.13 14.25 26.48
N LEU A 120 -8.31 14.88 26.63
CA LEU A 120 -9.11 15.37 25.51
C LEU A 120 -8.33 16.39 24.68
N GLY A 121 -7.72 17.40 25.31
CA GLY A 121 -7.01 18.45 24.58
C GLY A 121 -5.82 17.93 23.78
N TRP A 122 -5.02 17.03 24.36
CA TRP A 122 -3.89 16.42 23.65
C TRP A 122 -4.35 15.47 22.53
N CYS A 123 -5.40 14.68 22.74
CA CYS A 123 -6.01 13.86 21.69
C CYS A 123 -6.52 14.71 20.51
N TYR A 124 -7.18 15.84 20.80
CA TYR A 124 -7.61 16.77 19.75
C TYR A 124 -6.42 17.35 19.00
N TRP A 125 -5.37 17.78 19.72
CA TRP A 125 -4.19 18.29 19.04
C TRP A 125 -3.56 17.22 18.14
N PHE A 126 -3.39 15.99 18.63
CA PHE A 126 -2.97 14.82 17.83
C PHE A 126 -3.82 14.61 16.58
N ASN A 127 -5.14 14.65 16.73
CA ASN A 127 -6.06 14.56 15.60
C ASN A 127 -5.83 15.67 14.57
N TYR A 128 -5.61 16.92 14.99
CA TYR A 128 -5.48 18.05 14.06
C TYR A 128 -4.22 17.99 13.18
N TRP A 129 -3.04 17.66 13.70
CA TRP A 129 -1.85 17.56 12.83
C TRP A 129 -1.83 16.28 11.99
N ILE A 130 -2.45 15.19 12.45
CA ILE A 130 -2.73 14.03 11.59
C ILE A 130 -3.69 14.42 10.46
N ALA A 131 -4.74 15.19 10.75
CA ALA A 131 -5.68 15.67 9.75
C ALA A 131 -4.99 16.59 8.73
N VAL A 132 -4.11 17.51 9.16
CA VAL A 132 -3.29 18.33 8.23
C VAL A 132 -2.48 17.44 7.28
N ALA A 133 -1.80 16.42 7.81
CA ALA A 133 -1.03 15.49 6.98
C ALA A 133 -1.93 14.78 5.97
N ASN A 134 -3.10 14.32 6.43
CA ASN A 134 -4.05 13.58 5.62
C ASN A 134 -4.68 14.42 4.50
N GLU A 135 -4.99 15.69 4.78
CA GLU A 135 -5.51 16.61 3.76
C GLU A 135 -4.41 16.95 2.73
N ILE A 136 -3.15 17.13 3.13
CA ILE A 136 -2.04 17.28 2.16
C ILE A 136 -1.93 16.05 1.24
N GLN A 137 -2.07 14.84 1.79
CA GLN A 137 -2.10 13.63 0.96
C GLN A 137 -3.32 13.57 0.04
N GLY A 138 -4.48 14.01 0.52
CA GLY A 138 -5.67 14.19 -0.32
C GLY A 138 -5.41 15.11 -1.50
N ILE A 139 -4.65 16.20 -1.31
CA ILE A 139 -4.26 17.10 -2.41
C ILE A 139 -3.40 16.37 -3.44
N VAL A 140 -2.40 15.61 -3.00
CA VAL A 140 -1.52 14.82 -3.89
C VAL A 140 -2.35 13.83 -4.71
N THR A 141 -3.27 13.11 -4.07
CA THR A 141 -4.18 12.17 -4.72
C THR A 141 -5.10 12.86 -5.73
N VAL A 142 -5.65 14.02 -5.39
CA VAL A 142 -6.55 14.75 -6.31
C VAL A 142 -5.78 15.30 -7.51
N LEU A 143 -4.53 15.73 -7.33
CA LEU A 143 -3.70 16.26 -8.43
C LEU A 143 -3.20 15.19 -9.38
N SER A 144 -3.03 13.94 -8.92
CA SER A 144 -2.62 12.82 -9.78
C SER A 144 -3.62 12.55 -10.91
N PHE A 145 -4.88 13.00 -10.74
CA PHE A 145 -5.90 12.99 -11.79
C PHE A 145 -5.47 13.74 -13.06
N TRP A 146 -4.76 14.88 -12.93
CA TRP A 146 -4.31 15.67 -14.08
C TRP A 146 -2.86 15.41 -14.46
N ASN A 147 -2.00 15.12 -13.48
CA ASN A 147 -0.57 14.99 -13.73
C ASN A 147 0.11 14.06 -12.71
N THR A 148 0.74 13.00 -13.22
CA THR A 148 1.54 12.04 -12.45
C THR A 148 3.05 12.24 -12.60
N SER A 149 3.50 13.14 -13.48
CA SER A 149 4.92 13.37 -13.75
C SER A 149 5.64 14.16 -12.66
N VAL A 150 4.91 14.88 -11.80
CA VAL A 150 5.50 15.64 -10.70
C VAL A 150 5.63 14.74 -9.47
N PRO A 151 6.83 14.63 -8.86
CA PRO A 151 7.03 13.79 -7.68
C PRO A 151 6.12 14.18 -6.51
N LYS A 152 5.61 13.18 -5.77
CA LYS A 152 4.74 13.40 -4.59
C LYS A 152 5.35 14.41 -3.60
N LEU A 153 6.66 14.34 -3.38
CA LEU A 153 7.39 15.24 -2.47
C LEU A 153 7.24 16.72 -2.85
N ALA A 154 7.20 17.03 -4.14
CA ALA A 154 7.07 18.39 -4.64
C ALA A 154 5.66 18.93 -4.36
N TRP A 155 4.62 18.12 -4.63
CA TRP A 155 3.25 18.50 -4.31
C TRP A 155 3.04 18.70 -2.80
N ILE A 156 3.56 17.79 -1.98
CA ILE A 156 3.53 17.93 -0.53
C ILE A 156 4.19 19.24 -0.10
N SER A 157 5.39 19.54 -0.60
CA SER A 157 6.13 20.77 -0.27
C SER A 157 5.34 22.03 -0.62
N ILE A 158 4.80 22.09 -1.84
CA ILE A 158 4.07 23.25 -2.36
C ILE A 158 2.84 23.51 -1.50
N PHE A 159 2.00 22.50 -1.30
CA PHE A 159 0.72 22.69 -0.62
C PHE A 159 0.84 22.80 0.89
N TRP A 160 1.90 22.25 1.48
CA TRP A 160 2.25 22.56 2.85
C TRP A 160 2.58 24.06 3.03
N VAL A 161 3.37 24.64 2.13
CA VAL A 161 3.66 26.09 2.14
C VAL A 161 2.38 26.90 1.93
N VAL A 162 1.49 26.50 1.01
CA VAL A 162 0.20 27.19 0.81
C VAL A 162 -0.64 27.19 2.10
N ILE A 163 -0.81 26.05 2.76
CA ILE A 163 -1.54 25.94 4.03
C ILE A 163 -0.89 26.82 5.12
N ALA A 164 0.45 26.81 5.19
CA ALA A 164 1.19 27.64 6.13
C ALA A 164 0.95 29.13 5.85
N LEU A 165 1.00 29.58 4.59
CA LEU A 165 0.78 30.98 4.21
C LEU A 165 -0.64 31.45 4.56
N ILE A 166 -1.66 30.62 4.34
CA ILE A 166 -3.04 30.94 4.71
C ILE A 166 -3.14 31.18 6.23
N ASN A 167 -2.46 30.36 7.03
CA ASN A 167 -2.52 30.42 8.50
C ASN A 167 -1.57 31.45 9.14
N VAL A 168 -0.52 31.87 8.44
CA VAL A 168 0.42 32.94 8.86
C VAL A 168 -0.18 34.33 8.65
N GLY A 169 -1.15 34.47 7.74
CA GLY A 169 -1.91 35.70 7.54
C GLY A 169 -2.65 36.17 8.79
N ALA A 170 -3.22 37.37 8.74
CA ALA A 170 -4.17 37.79 9.77
C ALA A 170 -5.37 36.83 9.81
N VAL A 171 -5.98 36.63 10.97
CA VAL A 171 -7.14 35.73 11.15
C VAL A 171 -8.28 36.03 10.17
N THR A 172 -8.43 37.29 9.77
CA THR A 172 -9.40 37.71 8.75
C THR A 172 -9.07 37.16 7.35
N VAL A 173 -7.79 37.04 6.97
CA VAL A 173 -7.39 36.47 5.67
C VAL A 173 -7.77 35.00 5.61
N PHE A 174 -7.47 34.23 6.65
CA PHE A 174 -7.91 32.85 6.78
C PHE A 174 -9.43 32.73 6.63
N ALA A 175 -10.19 33.57 7.35
CA ALA A 175 -11.64 33.52 7.34
C ALA A 175 -12.27 33.88 5.98
N GLU A 176 -11.69 34.83 5.23
CA GLU A 176 -12.18 35.16 3.88
C GLU A 176 -11.92 34.03 2.88
N VAL A 177 -10.73 33.41 2.94
CA VAL A 177 -10.40 32.23 2.12
C VAL A 177 -11.41 31.12 2.38
N GLU A 178 -11.74 30.87 3.65
CA GLU A 178 -12.73 29.87 4.03
C GLU A 178 -14.15 30.21 3.56
N VAL A 179 -14.59 31.47 3.64
CA VAL A 179 -15.90 31.88 3.10
C VAL A 179 -16.01 31.55 1.63
N ILE A 180 -14.99 31.87 0.84
CA ILE A 180 -14.98 31.64 -0.61
C ILE A 180 -15.00 30.13 -0.92
N MET A 181 -14.10 29.37 -0.30
CA MET A 181 -14.01 27.93 -0.53
C MET A 181 -15.29 27.21 -0.07
N ALA A 182 -15.84 27.55 1.10
CA ALA A 182 -17.09 26.98 1.59
C ALA A 182 -18.28 27.30 0.67
N ALA A 183 -18.37 28.53 0.14
CA ALA A 183 -19.43 28.91 -0.79
C ALA A 183 -19.38 28.08 -2.09
N ILE A 184 -18.18 27.84 -2.63
CA ILE A 184 -17.99 26.99 -3.82
C ILE A 184 -18.44 25.55 -3.55
N LYS A 185 -17.98 24.96 -2.43
CA LYS A 185 -18.39 23.59 -2.03
C LYS A 185 -19.91 23.48 -1.91
N PHE A 186 -20.50 24.45 -1.21
CA PHE A 186 -21.93 24.50 -0.95
C PHE A 186 -22.76 24.72 -2.22
N GLY A 187 -22.29 25.52 -3.16
CA GLY A 187 -22.95 25.63 -4.47
C GLY A 187 -22.86 24.33 -5.27
N TRP A 188 -21.70 23.68 -5.26
CA TRP A 188 -21.44 22.50 -6.08
C TRP A 188 -22.22 21.26 -5.66
N ILE A 189 -22.51 21.07 -4.37
CA ILE A 189 -23.26 19.89 -3.91
C ILE A 189 -24.65 19.79 -4.53
N PHE A 190 -25.29 20.92 -4.89
CA PHE A 190 -26.55 20.90 -5.62
C PHE A 190 -26.40 20.29 -7.02
N VAL A 191 -25.31 20.63 -7.72
CA VAL A 191 -24.99 20.06 -9.03
C VAL A 191 -24.79 18.55 -8.90
N VAL A 192 -24.04 18.11 -7.88
CA VAL A 192 -23.82 16.69 -7.59
C VAL A 192 -25.14 15.96 -7.37
N ILE A 193 -26.01 16.48 -6.49
CA ILE A 193 -27.28 15.82 -6.16
C ILE A 193 -28.18 15.71 -7.40
N ILE A 194 -28.36 16.81 -8.13
CA ILE A 194 -29.21 16.82 -9.33
C ILE A 194 -28.64 15.87 -10.39
N ALA A 195 -27.34 15.95 -10.66
CA ALA A 195 -26.72 15.11 -11.67
C ALA A 195 -26.75 13.62 -11.29
N SER A 196 -26.50 13.26 -10.03
CA SER A 196 -26.60 11.87 -9.57
C SER A 196 -28.02 11.30 -9.68
N ILE A 197 -29.07 12.11 -9.44
CA ILE A 197 -30.46 11.70 -9.67
C ILE A 197 -30.69 11.43 -11.16
N VAL A 198 -30.23 12.32 -12.03
CA VAL A 198 -30.36 12.16 -13.49
C VAL A 198 -29.59 10.93 -13.99
N ILE A 199 -28.37 10.71 -13.51
CA ILE A 199 -27.55 9.53 -13.82
C ILE A 199 -28.27 8.25 -13.37
N SER A 200 -28.75 8.22 -12.12
CA SER A 200 -29.46 7.06 -11.56
C SER A 200 -30.74 6.72 -12.36
N ALA A 201 -31.42 7.73 -12.90
CA ALA A 201 -32.61 7.59 -13.74
C ALA A 201 -32.32 7.21 -15.21
N GLY A 202 -31.06 7.05 -15.62
CA GLY A 202 -30.67 6.72 -17.00
C GLY A 202 -30.63 7.91 -17.97
N GLY A 203 -30.61 9.14 -17.45
CA GLY A 203 -30.47 10.37 -18.25
C GLY A 203 -29.03 10.71 -18.65
N ALA A 204 -28.05 9.89 -18.27
CA ALA A 204 -26.66 10.06 -18.66
C ALA A 204 -26.40 9.60 -20.12
N PRO A 205 -25.33 10.07 -20.78
CA PRO A 205 -24.93 9.64 -22.12
C PRO A 205 -24.81 8.12 -22.33
N ASN A 206 -24.53 7.36 -21.28
CA ASN A 206 -24.47 5.90 -21.33
C ASN A 206 -25.87 5.23 -21.37
N HIS A 207 -26.94 6.01 -21.18
CA HIS A 207 -28.36 5.58 -21.13
C HIS A 207 -28.64 4.43 -20.14
N GLU A 208 -27.77 4.23 -19.16
CA GLU A 208 -27.88 3.12 -18.22
C GLU A 208 -28.72 3.53 -17.00
N VAL A 209 -29.82 2.81 -16.76
CA VAL A 209 -30.61 3.00 -15.53
C VAL A 209 -29.95 2.24 -14.38
N VAL A 210 -29.30 2.97 -13.48
CA VAL A 210 -28.63 2.39 -12.30
C VAL A 210 -29.63 2.19 -11.15
N GLY A 211 -30.47 3.19 -10.85
CA GLY A 211 -31.42 3.12 -9.72
C GLY A 211 -30.74 2.77 -8.39
N PHE A 212 -31.36 1.85 -7.63
CA PHE A 212 -30.81 1.28 -6.39
C PHE A 212 -30.11 -0.06 -6.61
N ARG A 213 -29.62 -0.35 -7.81
CA ARG A 213 -29.05 -1.67 -8.17
C ARG A 213 -28.01 -2.16 -7.16
N TYR A 214 -27.03 -1.31 -6.80
CA TYR A 214 -25.97 -1.71 -5.87
C TYR A 214 -26.48 -1.99 -4.45
N TRP A 215 -27.56 -1.33 -4.04
CA TRP A 215 -28.23 -1.63 -2.78
C TRP A 215 -28.94 -2.98 -2.79
N SER A 216 -29.42 -3.43 -3.96
CA SER A 216 -30.04 -4.75 -4.11
C SER A 216 -29.00 -5.86 -4.24
N GLU A 217 -27.88 -5.60 -4.93
CA GLU A 217 -26.84 -6.60 -5.17
C GLU A 217 -25.94 -6.86 -3.96
N ALA A 218 -25.53 -5.80 -3.26
CA ALA A 218 -24.51 -5.90 -2.21
C ALA A 218 -24.69 -4.88 -1.07
N PRO A 219 -25.85 -4.82 -0.39
CA PRO A 219 -26.16 -3.77 0.59
C PRO A 219 -25.16 -3.70 1.76
N PHE A 220 -24.75 -4.86 2.28
CA PHE A 220 -23.83 -5.01 3.41
C PHE A 220 -22.68 -5.94 3.04
N LEU A 221 -21.64 -5.39 2.42
CA LEU A 221 -20.39 -6.14 2.17
C LEU A 221 -19.74 -6.51 3.50
N ASN A 222 -19.23 -7.74 3.59
CA ASN A 222 -18.60 -8.27 4.80
C ASN A 222 -19.50 -8.28 6.05
N GLY A 223 -20.83 -8.21 5.87
CA GLY A 223 -21.83 -8.26 6.94
C GLY A 223 -21.61 -7.20 8.03
N PHE A 224 -21.88 -7.56 9.28
CA PHE A 224 -21.75 -6.64 10.42
C PHE A 224 -20.31 -6.14 10.64
N LYS A 225 -19.30 -6.95 10.33
CA LYS A 225 -17.89 -6.53 10.41
C LYS A 225 -17.57 -5.42 9.41
N GLY A 226 -18.09 -5.51 8.19
CA GLY A 226 -17.99 -4.45 7.19
C GLY A 226 -18.66 -3.16 7.68
N PHE A 227 -19.87 -3.28 8.24
CA PHE A 227 -20.56 -2.13 8.86
C PHE A 227 -19.74 -1.46 9.98
N LEU A 228 -19.17 -2.23 10.91
CA LEU A 228 -18.31 -1.66 11.96
C LEU A 228 -17.06 -0.97 11.39
N THR A 229 -16.53 -1.46 10.28
CA THR A 229 -15.36 -0.89 9.59
C THR A 229 -15.68 0.44 8.91
N VAL A 230 -16.94 0.67 8.53
CA VAL A 230 -17.43 1.93 7.95
C VAL A 230 -17.57 3.04 8.99
N MET A 231 -17.91 2.72 10.25
CA MET A 231 -18.17 3.73 11.28
C MET A 231 -17.01 4.71 11.51
N PRO A 232 -15.74 4.27 11.63
CA PRO A 232 -14.61 5.20 11.73
C PRO A 232 -14.50 6.16 10.55
N VAL A 233 -14.81 5.72 9.32
CA VAL A 233 -14.81 6.57 8.12
C VAL A 233 -15.87 7.67 8.25
N CYS A 234 -17.09 7.30 8.61
CA CYS A 234 -18.20 8.27 8.75
C CYS A 234 -17.94 9.28 9.87
N ILE A 235 -17.42 8.82 11.02
CA ILE A 235 -17.09 9.68 12.16
C ILE A 235 -15.94 10.64 11.80
N PHE A 236 -14.86 10.11 11.19
CA PHE A 236 -13.73 10.91 10.75
C PHE A 236 -14.16 11.99 9.74
N ALA A 237 -15.01 11.64 8.78
CA ALA A 237 -15.53 12.57 7.78
C ALA A 237 -16.32 13.76 8.38
N LEU A 238 -16.84 13.61 9.60
CA LEU A 238 -17.64 14.63 10.29
C LEU A 238 -16.85 15.42 11.36
N SER A 239 -15.57 15.12 11.57
CA SER A 239 -14.69 15.88 12.47
C SER A 239 -14.52 17.33 11.97
N GLY A 240 -14.42 18.29 12.89
CA GLY A 240 -14.34 19.73 12.58
C GLY A 240 -15.69 20.47 12.64
N SER A 241 -16.75 19.81 13.08
CA SER A 241 -18.06 20.42 13.39
C SER A 241 -17.98 21.33 14.62
N GLU A 242 -17.14 20.90 15.56
CA GLU A 242 -16.81 21.51 16.82
C GLU A 242 -16.02 22.82 16.69
N THR A 243 -15.42 23.11 15.52
CA THR A 243 -14.64 24.33 15.30
C THR A 243 -15.45 25.60 15.51
N THR A 244 -16.77 25.57 15.33
CA THR A 244 -17.68 26.69 15.65
C THR A 244 -17.64 27.09 17.12
N GLY A 245 -17.46 26.14 18.04
CA GLY A 245 -17.26 26.41 19.47
C GLY A 245 -15.86 26.93 19.79
N LEU A 246 -14.84 26.47 19.06
CA LEU A 246 -13.45 26.91 19.25
C LEU A 246 -13.23 28.36 18.79
N VAL A 247 -13.88 28.75 17.69
CA VAL A 247 -13.82 30.10 17.12
C VAL A 247 -14.65 31.10 17.93
N ALA A 248 -15.52 30.64 18.83
CA ALA A 248 -16.44 31.47 19.59
C ALA A 248 -15.73 32.60 20.37
N ALA A 249 -14.53 32.36 20.89
CA ALA A 249 -13.74 33.35 21.61
C ALA A 249 -13.16 34.47 20.73
N GLU A 250 -13.09 34.26 19.41
CA GLU A 250 -12.56 35.23 18.41
C GLU A 250 -13.69 36.00 17.69
N LEU A 251 -14.95 35.86 18.12
CA LEU A 251 -16.10 36.54 17.54
C LEU A 251 -16.40 37.89 18.19
N ASP A 252 -16.93 38.80 17.38
CA ASP A 252 -17.35 40.13 17.84
C ASP A 252 -18.63 40.05 18.70
N ASN A 253 -19.50 39.07 18.43
CA ASN A 253 -20.71 38.80 19.22
C ASN A 253 -21.04 37.29 19.25
N PRO A 254 -20.46 36.53 20.21
CA PRO A 254 -20.66 35.09 20.30
C PRO A 254 -22.11 34.69 20.55
N ARG A 255 -22.84 35.45 21.38
CA ARG A 255 -24.23 35.14 21.79
C ARG A 255 -25.20 35.04 20.61
N LYS A 256 -24.99 35.87 19.57
CA LYS A 256 -25.82 35.85 18.35
C LYS A 256 -25.23 34.97 17.25
N ALA A 257 -23.91 34.98 17.07
CA ALA A 257 -23.29 34.36 15.91
C ALA A 257 -23.13 32.83 16.05
N VAL A 258 -22.85 32.32 17.25
CA VAL A 258 -22.67 30.87 17.46
C VAL A 258 -23.97 30.08 17.24
N PRO A 259 -25.15 30.48 17.79
CA PRO A 259 -26.39 29.75 17.54
C PRO A 259 -26.79 29.70 16.06
N ASN A 260 -26.52 30.77 15.30
CA ASN A 260 -26.77 30.80 13.86
C ASN A 260 -25.87 29.81 13.12
N ALA A 261 -24.59 29.76 13.47
CA ALA A 261 -23.65 28.80 12.89
C ALA A 261 -24.04 27.35 13.24
N VAL A 262 -24.42 27.07 14.49
CA VAL A 262 -24.87 25.73 14.91
C VAL A 262 -26.13 25.29 14.16
N ARG A 263 -27.10 26.19 13.95
CA ARG A 263 -28.28 25.86 13.12
C ARG A 263 -27.91 25.52 11.67
N SER A 264 -26.89 26.19 11.12
CA SER A 264 -26.43 25.90 9.76
C SER A 264 -25.75 24.54 9.59
N ILE A 265 -25.22 23.95 10.67
CA ILE A 265 -24.61 22.61 10.64
C ILE A 265 -25.62 21.55 10.20
N ALA A 266 -26.89 21.65 10.60
CA ALA A 266 -27.92 20.70 10.20
C ALA A 266 -28.08 20.63 8.66
N LEU A 267 -27.96 21.77 7.98
CA LEU A 267 -28.04 21.84 6.52
C LEU A 267 -26.84 21.13 5.86
N ARG A 268 -25.64 21.31 6.41
CA ARG A 268 -24.44 20.60 5.96
C ARG A 268 -24.57 19.08 6.13
N LEU A 269 -25.01 18.63 7.30
CA LEU A 269 -25.23 17.20 7.59
C LEU A 269 -26.21 16.58 6.58
N ALA A 270 -27.33 17.24 6.34
CA ALA A 270 -28.33 16.78 5.38
C ALA A 270 -27.79 16.73 3.95
N MET A 271 -27.14 17.79 3.46
CA MET A 271 -26.75 17.90 2.05
C MET A 271 -25.51 17.07 1.70
N PHE A 272 -24.44 17.16 2.49
CA PHE A 272 -23.16 16.52 2.15
C PHE A 272 -23.09 15.08 2.61
N TYR A 273 -23.54 14.79 3.82
CA TYR A 273 -23.32 13.49 4.45
C TYR A 273 -24.49 12.54 4.25
N LEU A 274 -25.74 13.02 4.33
CA LEU A 274 -26.90 12.17 4.03
C LEU A 274 -27.15 12.10 2.53
N MET A 275 -27.47 13.23 1.89
CA MET A 275 -27.79 13.23 0.46
C MET A 275 -26.56 12.88 -0.39
N GLY A 276 -25.41 13.50 -0.13
CA GLY A 276 -24.18 13.19 -0.86
C GLY A 276 -23.76 11.72 -0.75
N SER A 277 -23.82 11.10 0.43
CA SER A 277 -23.52 9.67 0.53
C SER A 277 -24.57 8.81 -0.16
N LEU A 278 -25.86 9.13 -0.04
CA LEU A 278 -26.91 8.43 -0.78
C LEU A 278 -26.65 8.46 -2.29
N MET A 279 -26.36 9.63 -2.84
CA MET A 279 -26.06 9.81 -4.26
C MET A 279 -24.89 8.95 -4.72
N ILE A 280 -23.85 8.82 -3.91
CA ILE A 280 -22.71 7.97 -4.23
C ILE A 280 -23.06 6.49 -4.16
N THR A 281 -23.76 6.07 -3.10
CA THR A 281 -24.15 4.68 -2.91
C THR A 281 -25.09 4.14 -4.00
N ILE A 282 -25.79 5.02 -4.71
CA ILE A 282 -26.64 4.64 -5.85
C ILE A 282 -25.94 4.79 -7.21
N THR A 283 -24.90 5.63 -7.34
CA THR A 283 -24.24 5.89 -8.63
C THR A 283 -22.92 5.16 -8.83
N VAL A 284 -22.31 4.65 -7.74
CA VAL A 284 -20.98 4.03 -7.80
C VAL A 284 -21.04 2.60 -7.26
N SER A 285 -20.44 1.68 -8.01
CA SER A 285 -20.29 0.29 -7.60
C SER A 285 -19.28 0.15 -6.47
N PRO A 286 -19.55 -0.64 -5.41
CA PRO A 286 -18.55 -0.93 -4.38
C PRO A 286 -17.38 -1.79 -4.88
N LYS A 287 -17.48 -2.36 -6.08
CA LYS A 287 -16.43 -3.16 -6.73
C LYS A 287 -15.58 -2.37 -7.74
N GLU A 288 -15.79 -1.07 -7.83
CA GLU A 288 -15.08 -0.21 -8.79
C GLU A 288 -13.56 -0.21 -8.50
N PRO A 289 -12.71 -0.68 -9.43
CA PRO A 289 -11.26 -0.77 -9.23
C PRO A 289 -10.61 0.56 -8.88
N SER A 290 -11.14 1.65 -9.45
CA SER A 290 -10.59 3.01 -9.38
C SER A 290 -10.82 3.72 -8.04
N LEU A 291 -11.64 3.15 -7.15
CA LEU A 291 -12.00 3.76 -5.88
C LEU A 291 -10.80 3.97 -4.94
N PHE A 292 -10.76 5.13 -4.31
CA PHE A 292 -9.79 5.43 -3.26
C PHE A 292 -9.79 4.37 -2.15
N GLY A 293 -8.59 3.82 -1.86
CA GLY A 293 -8.40 2.81 -0.82
C GLY A 293 -8.49 1.36 -1.31
N ASN A 294 -8.56 1.12 -2.62
CA ASN A 294 -8.61 -0.22 -3.22
C ASN A 294 -7.22 -0.85 -3.49
N GLY A 295 -6.12 -0.20 -3.07
CA GLY A 295 -4.74 -0.70 -3.19
C GLY A 295 -3.94 -0.06 -4.32
N ALA A 296 -2.70 -0.53 -4.52
CA ALA A 296 -1.62 0.16 -5.28
C ALA A 296 -1.86 0.38 -6.79
N HIS A 297 -2.91 -0.20 -7.38
CA HIS A 297 -3.27 -0.02 -8.80
C HIS A 297 -4.56 0.79 -9.02
N ALA A 298 -5.23 1.23 -7.96
CA ALA A 298 -6.35 2.15 -8.11
C ALA A 298 -5.81 3.53 -8.53
N THR A 299 -6.54 4.24 -9.40
CA THR A 299 -6.28 5.67 -9.64
C THR A 299 -6.54 6.54 -8.39
N ASP A 300 -6.86 5.90 -7.25
CA ASP A 300 -7.20 6.50 -5.96
C ASP A 300 -8.24 7.63 -6.09
N ALA A 301 -9.22 7.42 -6.98
CA ALA A 301 -10.15 8.45 -7.36
C ALA A 301 -11.31 8.55 -6.36
N SER A 302 -11.80 9.78 -6.18
CA SER A 302 -13.01 10.02 -5.40
C SER A 302 -14.21 9.33 -6.06
N PRO A 303 -15.09 8.65 -5.30
CA PRO A 303 -16.35 8.14 -5.84
C PRO A 303 -17.19 9.23 -6.53
N PHE A 304 -17.09 10.50 -6.11
CA PHE A 304 -17.84 11.58 -6.74
C PHE A 304 -17.34 11.89 -8.15
N VAL A 305 -16.04 11.73 -8.40
CA VAL A 305 -15.43 11.89 -9.73
C VAL A 305 -15.78 10.68 -10.60
N ILE A 306 -15.69 9.48 -10.02
CA ILE A 306 -16.04 8.22 -10.69
C ILE A 306 -17.50 8.22 -11.16
N ALA A 307 -18.43 8.71 -10.33
CA ALA A 307 -19.85 8.79 -10.70
C ALA A 307 -20.06 9.56 -12.02
N PHE A 308 -19.35 10.67 -12.22
CA PHE A 308 -19.41 11.43 -13.48
C PHE A 308 -18.68 10.76 -14.63
N ARG A 309 -17.49 10.20 -14.38
CA ARG A 309 -16.71 9.50 -15.41
C ARG A 309 -17.46 8.28 -15.96
N ASN A 310 -18.01 7.44 -15.08
CA ASN A 310 -18.76 6.25 -15.47
C ASN A 310 -20.05 6.60 -16.22
N ALA A 311 -20.61 7.78 -15.96
CA ALA A 311 -21.74 8.33 -16.69
C ALA A 311 -21.37 8.96 -18.05
N GLY A 312 -20.08 9.04 -18.41
CA GLY A 312 -19.61 9.70 -19.64
C GLY A 312 -19.61 11.23 -19.57
N LEU A 313 -19.61 11.81 -18.36
CA LEU A 313 -19.67 13.25 -18.10
C LEU A 313 -18.30 13.81 -17.69
N GLU A 314 -17.30 13.63 -18.55
CA GLU A 314 -15.90 13.99 -18.24
C GLU A 314 -15.70 15.45 -17.80
N PRO A 315 -16.36 16.48 -18.39
CA PRO A 315 -16.24 17.85 -17.90
C PRO A 315 -16.68 18.03 -16.44
N LEU A 316 -17.75 17.33 -16.03
CA LEU A 316 -18.22 17.36 -14.64
C LEU A 316 -17.26 16.60 -13.71
N ALA A 317 -16.60 15.53 -14.19
CA ALA A 317 -15.56 14.84 -13.45
C ALA A 317 -14.36 15.77 -13.15
N HIS A 318 -13.89 16.54 -14.14
CA HIS A 318 -12.84 17.55 -13.94
C HIS A 318 -13.25 18.63 -12.93
N MET A 319 -14.47 19.17 -13.04
CA MET A 319 -14.97 20.20 -12.12
C MET A 319 -15.13 19.65 -10.69
N MET A 320 -15.66 18.43 -10.55
CA MET A 320 -15.76 17.75 -9.26
C MET A 320 -14.40 17.60 -8.62
N ASN A 321 -13.40 17.14 -9.38
CA ASN A 321 -12.04 16.98 -8.88
C ASN A 321 -11.43 18.33 -8.42
N ALA A 322 -11.69 19.42 -9.14
CA ALA A 322 -11.28 20.77 -8.73
C ALA A 322 -11.97 21.26 -7.45
N VAL A 323 -13.26 20.96 -7.26
CA VAL A 323 -13.99 21.28 -6.02
C VAL A 323 -13.47 20.46 -4.84
N ILE A 324 -13.14 19.18 -5.05
CA ILE A 324 -12.51 18.34 -4.01
C ILE A 324 -11.17 18.93 -3.61
N PHE A 325 -10.33 19.32 -4.58
CA PHE A 325 -9.05 19.97 -4.31
C PHE A 325 -9.20 21.20 -3.41
N LEU A 326 -10.13 22.11 -3.73
CA LEU A 326 -10.44 23.27 -2.90
C LEU A 326 -10.96 22.87 -1.52
N SER A 327 -11.76 21.81 -1.46
CA SER A 327 -12.34 21.29 -0.22
C SER A 327 -11.30 20.79 0.76
N VAL A 328 -10.38 19.97 0.26
CA VAL A 328 -9.27 19.37 1.01
C VAL A 328 -8.28 20.45 1.46
N LEU A 329 -7.95 21.41 0.59
CA LEU A 329 -7.09 22.54 0.94
C LEU A 329 -7.67 23.39 2.09
N SER A 330 -8.96 23.71 2.04
CA SER A 330 -9.65 24.45 3.11
C SER A 330 -9.74 23.62 4.40
N SER A 331 -10.03 22.32 4.31
CA SER A 331 -10.05 21.45 5.49
C SER A 331 -8.66 21.36 6.16
N GLY A 332 -7.59 21.22 5.37
CA GLY A 332 -6.22 21.25 5.89
C GLY A 332 -5.87 22.57 6.58
N SER A 333 -6.30 23.69 5.98
CA SER A 333 -6.11 25.03 6.55
C SER A 333 -6.82 25.19 7.90
N ILE A 334 -8.07 24.77 8.01
CA ILE A 334 -8.81 24.91 9.27
C ILE A 334 -8.32 23.96 10.36
N ASN A 335 -7.81 22.78 10.00
CA ASN A 335 -7.19 21.86 10.97
C ASN A 335 -5.91 22.47 11.57
N ALA A 336 -5.09 23.14 10.75
CA ALA A 336 -3.93 23.88 11.24
C ALA A 336 -4.35 25.05 12.16
N TYR A 337 -5.38 25.80 11.78
CA TYR A 337 -5.95 26.87 12.60
C TYR A 337 -6.45 26.31 13.94
N ALA A 338 -7.33 25.31 13.93
CA ALA A 338 -7.94 24.74 15.13
C ALA A 338 -6.90 24.11 16.06
N GLY A 339 -5.95 23.32 15.52
CA GLY A 339 -4.87 22.71 16.30
C GLY A 339 -4.01 23.73 17.04
N SER A 340 -3.69 24.86 16.39
CA SER A 340 -2.93 25.93 17.03
C SER A 340 -3.68 26.56 18.21
N ARG A 341 -5.00 26.74 18.12
CA ARG A 341 -5.84 27.29 19.19
C ARG A 341 -6.03 26.29 20.32
N THR A 342 -6.23 25.00 20.02
CA THR A 342 -6.37 23.96 21.04
C THR A 342 -5.17 23.94 21.99
N LEU A 343 -3.95 24.09 21.46
CA LEU A 343 -2.75 24.22 22.29
C LEU A 343 -2.71 25.50 23.13
N VAL A 344 -3.17 26.64 22.59
CA VAL A 344 -3.29 27.88 23.39
C VAL A 344 -4.24 27.65 24.57
N GLY A 345 -5.36 26.98 24.34
CA GLY A 345 -6.32 26.61 25.38
C GLY A 345 -5.75 25.70 26.46
N LEU A 346 -5.00 24.66 26.05
CA LEU A 346 -4.28 23.80 26.99
C LEU A 346 -3.27 24.60 27.83
N ALA A 347 -2.59 25.58 27.23
CA ALA A 347 -1.65 26.42 27.94
C ALA A 347 -2.38 27.30 28.96
N GLU A 348 -3.51 27.91 28.61
CA GLU A 348 -4.34 28.75 29.50
C GLU A 348 -4.68 28.04 30.82
N ILE A 349 -5.06 26.78 30.77
CA ILE A 349 -5.37 25.93 31.94
C ILE A 349 -4.15 25.22 32.55
N SER A 350 -2.93 25.65 32.20
CA SER A 350 -1.66 25.10 32.73
C SER A 350 -1.42 23.61 32.43
N MET A 351 -2.00 23.11 31.34
CA MET A 351 -1.84 21.74 30.83
C MET A 351 -0.88 21.63 29.63
N ALA A 352 -0.36 22.78 29.20
CA ALA A 352 0.76 22.91 28.27
C ALA A 352 1.70 24.03 28.75
N PRO A 353 2.95 24.11 28.25
CA PRO A 353 3.92 25.11 28.68
C PRO A 353 3.40 26.56 28.56
N SER A 354 3.66 27.38 29.59
CA SER A 354 3.08 28.73 29.72
C SER A 354 3.45 29.70 28.59
N TRP A 355 4.58 29.48 27.90
CA TRP A 355 5.00 30.30 26.76
C TRP A 355 4.11 30.12 25.52
N MET A 356 3.33 29.03 25.43
CA MET A 356 2.37 28.78 24.36
C MET A 356 1.12 29.69 24.42
N LYS A 357 0.91 30.44 25.51
CA LYS A 357 -0.19 31.41 25.65
C LYS A 357 -0.02 32.66 24.77
N LYS A 358 1.19 32.93 24.28
CA LYS A 358 1.54 34.19 23.63
C LYS A 358 0.98 34.27 22.20
N ALA A 359 0.24 35.33 21.92
CA ALA A 359 -0.13 35.72 20.55
C ALA A 359 0.53 37.05 20.18
N ASP A 360 0.79 37.26 18.90
CA ASP A 360 1.31 38.55 18.43
C ASP A 360 0.22 39.62 18.29
N LYS A 361 0.62 40.85 17.88
CA LYS A 361 -0.29 41.99 17.68
C LYS A 361 -1.43 41.74 16.68
N TRP A 362 -1.36 40.69 15.87
CA TRP A 362 -2.37 40.31 14.89
C TRP A 362 -3.17 39.07 15.32
N GLY A 363 -2.98 38.60 16.55
CA GLY A 363 -3.70 37.46 17.13
C GLY A 363 -3.12 36.09 16.72
N ARG A 364 -1.87 36.03 16.25
CA ARG A 364 -1.26 34.78 15.77
C ARG A 364 -0.47 34.08 16.88
N PRO A 365 -0.80 32.82 17.25
CA PRO A 365 -0.09 32.08 18.27
C PRO A 365 1.08 31.29 17.67
N TRP A 366 2.19 31.97 17.35
CA TRP A 366 3.34 31.35 16.66
C TRP A 366 3.89 30.10 17.34
N PHE A 367 3.94 30.10 18.66
CA PHE A 367 4.46 29.00 19.47
C PHE A 367 3.63 27.72 19.41
N THR A 368 2.38 27.80 18.97
CA THR A 368 1.51 26.63 18.79
C THR A 368 1.22 26.34 17.32
N LEU A 369 1.19 27.39 16.49
CA LEU A 369 0.99 27.27 15.05
C LEU A 369 2.17 26.58 14.36
N VAL A 370 3.40 26.97 14.68
CA VAL A 370 4.61 26.40 14.05
C VAL A 370 4.73 24.90 14.33
N PRO A 371 4.63 24.39 15.58
CA PRO A 371 4.64 22.94 15.81
C PRO A 371 3.51 22.21 15.10
N THR A 372 2.29 22.76 15.09
CA THR A 372 1.14 22.14 14.42
C THR A 372 1.39 21.98 12.91
N LEU A 373 1.92 23.03 12.26
CA LEU A 373 2.27 23.00 10.84
C LEU A 373 3.49 22.14 10.54
N LEU A 374 4.53 22.18 11.38
CA LEU A 374 5.76 21.40 11.19
C LEU A 374 5.51 19.91 11.32
N ILE A 375 4.80 19.49 12.36
CA ILE A 375 4.56 18.06 12.60
C ILE A 375 3.53 17.55 11.57
N GLY A 376 2.46 18.29 11.30
CA GLY A 376 1.46 17.90 10.30
C GLY A 376 2.02 17.87 8.87
N GLY A 377 2.84 18.87 8.50
CA GLY A 377 3.52 18.88 7.20
C GLY A 377 4.69 17.91 7.10
N GLY A 378 5.36 17.59 8.20
CA GLY A 378 6.40 16.55 8.23
C GLY A 378 5.82 15.15 8.04
N LEU A 379 4.70 14.85 8.70
CA LEU A 379 4.00 13.57 8.57
C LEU A 379 3.53 13.27 7.14
N SER A 380 3.18 14.28 6.34
CA SER A 380 2.72 14.02 4.96
C SER A 380 3.81 13.42 4.06
N TYR A 381 5.09 13.51 4.45
CA TYR A 381 6.20 12.88 3.72
C TYR A 381 6.32 11.37 3.93
N LEU A 382 5.58 10.75 4.86
CA LEU A 382 5.70 9.31 5.14
C LEU A 382 5.45 8.41 3.93
N ASN A 383 4.67 8.87 2.93
CA ASN A 383 4.40 8.11 1.71
C ASN A 383 5.24 8.57 0.50
N VAL A 384 6.33 9.32 0.73
CA VAL A 384 7.28 9.67 -0.33
C VAL A 384 8.24 8.50 -0.54
N PRO A 385 8.27 7.87 -1.72
CA PRO A 385 9.22 6.79 -2.00
C PRO A 385 10.66 7.28 -1.87
N TYR A 386 11.57 6.39 -1.46
CA TYR A 386 12.99 6.71 -1.28
C TYR A 386 13.57 7.32 -2.56
N PHE A 387 14.32 8.42 -2.44
CA PHE A 387 15.00 9.02 -3.60
C PHE A 387 16.14 8.10 -4.03
N THR A 388 15.98 7.45 -5.17
CA THR A 388 17.08 6.87 -5.96
C THR A 388 17.14 7.61 -7.30
N PRO A 389 18.33 7.99 -7.79
CA PRO A 389 18.46 8.54 -9.12
C PRO A 389 17.93 7.53 -10.14
N LEU A 390 17.03 7.99 -11.03
CA LEU A 390 16.49 7.16 -12.10
C LEU A 390 17.65 6.58 -12.93
N GLN A 391 17.71 5.27 -13.04
CA GLN A 391 18.66 4.59 -13.93
C GLN A 391 17.97 4.27 -15.26
N HIS A 392 18.34 4.99 -16.32
CA HIS A 392 17.82 4.74 -17.66
C HIS A 392 18.91 4.94 -18.73
N PRO A 393 19.17 3.94 -19.59
CA PRO A 393 18.59 2.59 -19.59
C PRO A 393 19.08 1.76 -18.38
N ALA A 394 18.44 0.62 -18.14
CA ALA A 394 18.80 -0.30 -17.06
C ALA A 394 20.29 -0.71 -17.15
N ALA A 395 20.94 -0.90 -16.00
CA ALA A 395 22.31 -1.44 -15.99
C ALA A 395 22.33 -2.81 -16.70
N GLY A 396 23.43 -3.16 -17.37
CA GLY A 396 23.55 -4.41 -18.14
C GLY A 396 22.89 -4.38 -19.52
N THR A 397 22.24 -3.27 -19.91
CA THR A 397 21.77 -3.07 -21.29
C THR A 397 22.98 -2.87 -22.21
N ALA A 398 23.04 -3.57 -23.34
CA ALA A 398 24.09 -3.34 -24.34
C ALA A 398 23.96 -1.94 -24.96
N ARG A 399 25.10 -1.27 -25.22
CA ARG A 399 25.13 0.04 -25.88
C ARG A 399 24.75 -0.07 -27.35
N ASP A 400 25.31 -1.06 -28.02
CA ASP A 400 24.98 -1.38 -29.40
C ASP A 400 23.96 -2.54 -29.44
N PRO A 401 22.95 -2.48 -30.33
CA PRO A 401 22.01 -3.57 -30.52
C PRO A 401 22.73 -4.90 -30.80
N GLN A 402 22.45 -5.91 -29.98
CA GLN A 402 23.02 -7.25 -30.15
C GLN A 402 22.08 -8.12 -31.01
N PRO A 403 22.62 -9.08 -31.78
CA PRO A 403 21.79 -10.01 -32.56
C PRO A 403 20.80 -10.75 -31.67
N GLU A 404 19.57 -10.94 -32.16
CA GLU A 404 18.52 -11.63 -31.42
C GLU A 404 18.96 -13.04 -30.98
N GLY A 405 18.65 -13.42 -29.74
CA GLY A 405 19.01 -14.72 -29.17
C GLY A 405 20.40 -14.75 -28.51
N THR A 406 21.23 -13.71 -28.66
CA THR A 406 22.53 -13.61 -27.98
C THR A 406 22.38 -13.14 -26.53
N LEU A 407 23.40 -13.39 -25.69
CA LEU A 407 23.34 -13.18 -24.23
C LEU A 407 22.90 -11.77 -23.79
N PHE A 408 23.30 -10.74 -24.52
CA PHE A 408 22.99 -9.33 -24.23
C PHE A 408 21.91 -8.75 -25.16
N SER A 409 21.19 -9.59 -25.90
CA SER A 409 19.99 -9.17 -26.62
C SER A 409 18.77 -9.20 -25.69
N PRO A 410 17.77 -8.32 -25.91
CA PRO A 410 16.52 -8.36 -25.14
C PRO A 410 15.76 -9.68 -25.27
N LEU A 411 14.94 -9.97 -24.26
CA LEU A 411 13.96 -11.07 -24.26
C LEU A 411 12.61 -10.55 -23.78
N THR A 412 11.59 -10.65 -24.63
CA THR A 412 10.22 -10.24 -24.30
C THR A 412 9.38 -11.44 -23.88
N LEU A 413 8.83 -11.38 -22.68
CA LEU A 413 7.86 -12.32 -22.12
C LEU A 413 6.56 -11.53 -21.92
N ARG A 414 5.53 -11.76 -22.75
CA ARG A 414 4.26 -11.01 -22.66
C ARG A 414 4.52 -9.48 -22.65
N GLY A 415 4.09 -8.77 -21.61
CA GLY A 415 4.31 -7.33 -21.42
C GLY A 415 5.68 -6.96 -20.84
N LEU A 416 6.48 -7.95 -20.42
CA LEU A 416 7.78 -7.74 -19.78
C LEU A 416 8.93 -7.90 -20.79
N THR A 417 9.75 -6.87 -20.97
CA THR A 417 10.95 -6.94 -21.83
C THR A 417 12.21 -6.84 -21.00
N LEU A 418 12.90 -7.96 -20.83
CA LEU A 418 14.20 -8.04 -20.17
C LEU A 418 15.27 -7.45 -21.08
N HIS A 419 16.16 -6.62 -20.55
CA HIS A 419 17.22 -5.96 -21.34
C HIS A 419 18.39 -6.87 -21.71
N ASN A 420 18.51 -8.04 -21.09
CA ASN A 420 19.43 -9.12 -21.47
C ASN A 420 18.92 -10.49 -20.98
N ARG A 421 19.62 -11.57 -21.36
CA ARG A 421 19.25 -12.98 -21.10
C ARG A 421 20.02 -13.60 -19.92
N VAL A 422 20.54 -12.76 -19.01
CA VAL A 422 21.23 -13.20 -17.78
C VAL A 422 20.33 -12.99 -16.57
N LEU A 423 19.79 -14.08 -16.04
CA LEU A 423 18.80 -14.05 -14.96
C LEU A 423 19.44 -14.54 -13.66
N VAL A 424 19.07 -13.92 -12.54
CA VAL A 424 19.44 -14.43 -11.22
C VAL A 424 18.53 -15.60 -10.89
N SER A 425 19.10 -16.77 -10.60
CA SER A 425 18.35 -17.94 -10.14
C SER A 425 17.88 -17.73 -8.69
N PRO A 426 16.71 -18.26 -8.31
CA PRO A 426 16.27 -18.35 -6.91
C PRO A 426 17.32 -19.06 -6.04
N MET A 427 17.67 -18.44 -4.91
CA MET A 427 18.69 -18.94 -3.97
C MET A 427 18.29 -18.64 -2.53
N CYS A 428 17.83 -19.64 -1.77
CA CYS A 428 17.46 -19.47 -0.36
C CYS A 428 18.57 -18.82 0.47
N GLN A 429 18.23 -17.74 1.17
CA GLN A 429 19.13 -17.00 2.04
C GLN A 429 18.94 -17.35 3.51
N TYR A 430 17.84 -17.99 3.89
CA TYR A 430 17.53 -18.39 5.28
C TYR A 430 17.73 -17.21 6.26
N SER A 431 17.24 -16.03 5.87
CA SER A 431 17.49 -14.75 6.55
C SER A 431 16.21 -13.93 6.77
N ALA A 432 15.04 -14.56 6.66
CA ALA A 432 13.74 -13.97 6.89
C ALA A 432 13.35 -14.00 8.37
N ASP A 433 12.50 -13.05 8.77
CA ASP A 433 11.89 -13.02 10.10
C ASP A 433 10.39 -13.26 9.99
N GLU A 434 9.94 -14.45 10.43
CA GLU A 434 8.56 -14.92 10.27
C GLU A 434 8.07 -14.80 8.81
N GLY A 435 8.93 -15.18 7.86
CA GLY A 435 8.67 -15.10 6.43
C GLY A 435 8.79 -13.72 5.80
N ARG A 436 9.07 -12.67 6.59
CA ARG A 436 9.23 -11.30 6.09
C ARG A 436 10.66 -11.07 5.59
N MET A 437 10.77 -10.37 4.47
CA MET A 437 12.05 -9.83 4.02
C MET A 437 12.65 -8.91 5.10
N THR A 438 13.97 -8.91 5.15
CA THR A 438 14.80 -8.14 6.08
C THR A 438 15.81 -7.33 5.29
N ALA A 439 16.57 -6.44 5.96
CA ALA A 439 17.63 -5.65 5.32
C ALA A 439 18.68 -6.50 4.57
N TRP A 440 18.83 -7.78 4.94
CA TRP A 440 19.63 -8.73 4.18
C TRP A 440 19.18 -8.82 2.72
N HIS A 441 17.88 -8.96 2.50
CA HIS A 441 17.28 -9.15 1.18
C HIS A 441 17.41 -7.89 0.33
N THR A 442 17.22 -6.70 0.91
CA THR A 442 17.46 -5.42 0.23
C THR A 442 18.90 -5.33 -0.26
N THR A 443 19.87 -5.67 0.61
CA THR A 443 21.30 -5.64 0.26
C THR A 443 21.65 -6.68 -0.81
N HIS A 444 21.14 -7.90 -0.65
CA HIS A 444 21.41 -9.04 -1.52
C HIS A 444 20.84 -8.83 -2.92
N LEU A 445 19.53 -8.61 -3.04
CA LEU A 445 18.82 -8.49 -4.31
C LEU A 445 19.11 -7.14 -4.99
N GLY A 446 19.20 -6.06 -4.21
CA GLY A 446 19.62 -4.75 -4.70
C GLY A 446 21.05 -4.75 -5.26
N GLY A 447 21.91 -5.61 -4.70
CA GLY A 447 23.25 -5.86 -5.21
C GLY A 447 23.24 -6.33 -6.67
N PHE A 448 22.33 -7.24 -7.03
CA PHE A 448 22.19 -7.75 -8.40
C PHE A 448 21.50 -6.77 -9.34
N ALA A 449 20.41 -6.13 -8.89
CA ALA A 449 19.65 -5.17 -9.68
C ALA A 449 20.51 -3.99 -10.16
N THR A 450 21.37 -3.47 -9.29
CA THR A 450 22.30 -2.37 -9.62
C THR A 450 23.43 -2.77 -10.57
N ARG A 451 23.59 -4.07 -10.86
CA ARG A 451 24.74 -4.63 -11.61
C ARG A 451 24.35 -5.39 -12.87
N GLY A 452 23.08 -5.27 -13.25
CA GLY A 452 22.65 -5.45 -14.63
C GLY A 452 22.06 -6.79 -15.01
N ALA A 453 21.65 -7.61 -14.04
CA ALA A 453 20.84 -8.79 -14.33
C ALA A 453 19.55 -8.40 -15.08
N GLY A 454 19.16 -9.18 -16.09
CA GLY A 454 17.94 -8.98 -16.88
C GLY A 454 16.67 -9.18 -16.04
N LEU A 455 16.69 -10.15 -15.13
CA LEU A 455 15.64 -10.42 -14.15
C LEU A 455 16.29 -10.92 -12.85
N VAL A 456 15.80 -10.41 -11.72
CA VAL A 456 16.17 -10.90 -10.39
C VAL A 456 15.04 -11.77 -9.84
N LEU A 457 15.20 -13.08 -9.79
CA LEU A 457 14.24 -13.93 -9.09
C LEU A 457 14.60 -14.01 -7.60
N THR A 458 13.62 -13.80 -6.73
CA THR A 458 13.81 -14.02 -5.29
C THR A 458 14.04 -15.49 -4.99
N GLU A 459 14.53 -15.79 -3.79
CA GLU A 459 14.39 -17.15 -3.26
C GLU A 459 12.92 -17.58 -3.15
N VAL A 460 12.70 -18.88 -2.99
CA VAL A 460 11.36 -19.44 -2.83
C VAL A 460 10.66 -18.79 -1.64
N GLN A 461 9.47 -18.26 -1.88
CA GLN A 461 8.57 -17.75 -0.85
C GLN A 461 7.51 -18.82 -0.61
N SER A 462 7.41 -19.26 0.64
CA SER A 462 6.46 -20.32 0.97
C SER A 462 5.02 -19.82 0.94
N VAL A 463 4.12 -20.62 0.36
CA VAL A 463 2.68 -20.29 0.30
C VAL A 463 1.92 -20.63 1.58
N THR A 464 2.54 -21.39 2.50
CA THR A 464 2.01 -21.68 3.85
C THR A 464 3.14 -21.71 4.87
N PRO A 465 2.87 -21.47 6.17
CA PRO A 465 3.90 -21.49 7.20
C PRO A 465 4.69 -22.80 7.29
N GLU A 466 4.01 -23.94 7.16
CA GLU A 466 4.57 -25.29 7.20
C GLU A 466 5.25 -25.72 5.89
N GLY A 467 5.08 -24.94 4.82
CA GLY A 467 5.71 -25.16 3.53
C GLY A 467 7.13 -24.64 3.42
N ARG A 468 7.66 -23.99 4.45
CA ARG A 468 9.04 -23.49 4.45
C ARG A 468 10.06 -24.63 4.48
N ILE A 469 11.27 -24.38 4.02
CA ILE A 469 12.41 -25.28 4.20
C ILE A 469 12.94 -25.13 5.63
N SER A 470 13.36 -23.92 6.03
CA SER A 470 13.72 -23.59 7.42
C SER A 470 12.81 -22.51 8.03
N PRO A 471 12.84 -22.32 9.36
CA PRO A 471 12.08 -21.25 10.02
C PRO A 471 12.41 -19.84 9.50
N GLU A 472 13.61 -19.65 8.93
CA GLU A 472 14.14 -18.40 8.40
C GLU A 472 13.91 -18.22 6.89
N ASP A 473 13.07 -19.06 6.26
CA ASP A 473 12.66 -18.88 4.86
C ASP A 473 11.63 -17.77 4.70
N LEU A 474 11.62 -17.16 3.51
CA LEU A 474 10.58 -16.22 3.10
C LEU A 474 9.19 -16.88 3.01
N GLY A 475 8.17 -16.06 3.21
CA GLY A 475 6.76 -16.41 3.13
C GLY A 475 5.97 -15.45 2.26
N ILE A 476 4.84 -15.91 1.75
CA ILE A 476 3.83 -15.09 1.07
C ILE A 476 2.40 -15.54 1.43
N TRP A 477 2.24 -16.13 2.61
CA TRP A 477 0.94 -16.63 3.10
C TRP A 477 0.12 -15.55 3.79
N ASP A 478 0.73 -14.42 4.18
CA ASP A 478 0.06 -13.27 4.78
C ASP A 478 0.48 -11.92 4.18
N ASP A 479 -0.37 -10.91 4.39
CA ASP A 479 -0.20 -9.57 3.81
C ASP A 479 1.01 -8.82 4.37
N SER A 480 1.46 -9.12 5.60
CA SER A 480 2.62 -8.45 6.20
C SER A 480 3.94 -8.86 5.55
N GLN A 481 4.00 -10.09 5.03
CA GLN A 481 5.15 -10.60 4.27
C GLN A 481 5.23 -9.99 2.88
N ALA A 482 4.08 -9.89 2.21
CA ALA A 482 3.99 -9.15 0.95
C ALA A 482 4.44 -7.71 1.15
N GLU A 483 3.91 -7.01 2.15
CA GLU A 483 4.25 -5.61 2.41
C GLU A 483 5.74 -5.42 2.74
N ALA A 484 6.36 -6.36 3.47
CA ALA A 484 7.79 -6.33 3.74
C ALA A 484 8.67 -6.44 2.47
N ALA A 485 8.16 -7.04 1.38
CA ALA A 485 8.87 -7.12 0.12
C ALA A 485 8.82 -5.82 -0.69
N ARG A 486 7.86 -4.92 -0.42
CA ARG A 486 7.64 -3.68 -1.21
C ARG A 486 8.90 -2.84 -1.32
N GLU A 487 9.62 -2.66 -0.22
CA GLU A 487 10.85 -1.87 -0.20
C GLU A 487 11.91 -2.40 -1.18
N VAL A 488 12.04 -3.73 -1.26
CA VAL A 488 12.99 -4.38 -2.18
C VAL A 488 12.52 -4.22 -3.62
N ILE A 489 11.23 -4.42 -3.88
CA ILE A 489 10.63 -4.28 -5.22
C ILE A 489 10.81 -2.85 -5.72
N ASP A 490 10.40 -1.86 -4.92
CA ASP A 490 10.53 -0.44 -5.23
C ASP A 490 11.99 -0.06 -5.50
N PHE A 491 12.94 -0.60 -4.70
CA PHE A 491 14.36 -0.39 -4.95
C PHE A 491 14.79 -0.96 -6.29
N VAL A 492 14.46 -2.21 -6.62
CA VAL A 492 14.83 -2.86 -7.89
C VAL A 492 14.24 -2.11 -9.08
N HIS A 493 12.96 -1.77 -9.04
CA HIS A 493 12.29 -0.97 -10.08
C HIS A 493 12.92 0.40 -10.28
N SER A 494 13.34 1.04 -9.18
CA SER A 494 14.01 2.33 -9.28
C SER A 494 15.36 2.29 -10.01
N GLN A 495 15.97 1.10 -10.13
CA GLN A 495 17.17 0.85 -10.93
C GLN A 495 16.86 0.47 -12.39
N GLY A 496 15.59 0.50 -12.80
CA GLY A 496 15.13 0.08 -14.11
C GLY A 496 15.21 -1.44 -14.34
N ALA A 497 15.41 -2.23 -13.27
CA ALA A 497 15.50 -3.68 -13.33
C ALA A 497 14.17 -4.33 -12.92
N PHE A 498 14.03 -5.62 -13.23
CA PHE A 498 12.83 -6.39 -12.95
C PHE A 498 13.07 -7.44 -11.87
N ILE A 499 12.02 -7.73 -11.10
CA ILE A 499 12.03 -8.70 -10.00
C ILE A 499 10.86 -9.68 -10.12
N GLY A 500 11.13 -10.97 -9.92
CA GLY A 500 10.11 -12.00 -9.90
C GLY A 500 10.11 -12.81 -8.61
N ALA A 501 8.93 -13.27 -8.20
CA ALA A 501 8.79 -14.14 -7.02
C ALA A 501 8.78 -15.60 -7.43
N GLN A 502 9.72 -16.41 -6.93
CA GLN A 502 9.53 -17.86 -6.94
C GLN A 502 8.64 -18.24 -5.74
N ILE A 503 7.52 -18.93 -5.97
CA ILE A 503 6.64 -19.42 -4.90
C ILE A 503 6.59 -20.95 -4.89
N GLY A 504 6.45 -21.53 -3.70
CA GLY A 504 6.51 -22.97 -3.55
C GLY A 504 6.15 -23.50 -2.17
N HIS A 505 6.35 -24.80 -1.99
CA HIS A 505 6.12 -25.50 -0.73
C HIS A 505 7.09 -26.69 -0.62
N ALA A 506 7.83 -26.79 0.49
CA ALA A 506 8.92 -27.75 0.64
C ALA A 506 8.46 -29.23 0.80
N GLY A 507 7.22 -29.45 1.22
CA GLY A 507 6.63 -30.79 1.33
C GLY A 507 7.43 -31.67 2.29
N ARG A 508 7.75 -32.92 1.89
CA ARG A 508 8.53 -33.85 2.74
C ARG A 508 9.95 -33.42 3.12
N LYS A 509 10.43 -32.29 2.56
CA LYS A 509 11.74 -31.68 2.87
C LYS A 509 11.61 -30.41 3.71
N ALA A 510 10.42 -30.10 4.22
CA ALA A 510 10.16 -28.99 5.12
C ALA A 510 10.75 -29.24 6.53
N SER A 511 10.80 -28.18 7.33
CA SER A 511 11.21 -28.22 8.74
C SER A 511 12.65 -28.71 8.93
N THR A 512 13.58 -28.16 8.15
CA THR A 512 15.03 -28.31 8.32
C THR A 512 15.65 -27.06 8.96
N ILE A 513 16.94 -27.09 9.27
CA ILE A 513 17.67 -25.90 9.72
C ILE A 513 18.52 -25.32 8.58
N ALA A 514 19.02 -24.10 8.77
CA ALA A 514 19.87 -23.43 7.79
C ALA A 514 21.12 -24.27 7.45
N PRO A 515 21.52 -24.39 6.15
CA PRO A 515 22.55 -25.33 5.72
C PRO A 515 23.95 -25.15 6.30
N TRP A 516 24.30 -23.97 6.84
CA TRP A 516 25.58 -23.72 7.50
C TRP A 516 25.60 -24.16 8.97
N VAL A 517 24.43 -24.41 9.57
CA VAL A 517 24.33 -24.96 10.92
C VAL A 517 24.52 -26.47 10.86
N ASP A 518 23.67 -27.16 10.11
CA ASP A 518 23.84 -28.57 9.75
C ASP A 518 22.95 -28.91 8.54
N ARG A 519 23.56 -29.35 7.44
CA ARG A 519 22.86 -29.69 6.19
C ARG A 519 21.91 -30.87 6.29
N LYS A 520 22.07 -31.72 7.30
CA LYS A 520 21.30 -32.97 7.45
C LYS A 520 20.30 -32.90 8.60
N ALA A 521 20.34 -31.85 9.41
CA ALA A 521 19.50 -31.76 10.59
C ALA A 521 18.11 -31.19 10.28
N VAL A 522 17.15 -31.67 11.06
CA VAL A 522 15.77 -31.17 11.07
C VAL A 522 15.57 -30.13 12.17
N ALA A 523 14.68 -29.18 11.95
CA ALA A 523 14.19 -28.27 12.97
C ALA A 523 13.06 -28.97 13.76
N GLY A 524 13.26 -29.22 15.04
CA GLY A 524 12.19 -29.62 15.97
C GLY A 524 11.46 -28.42 16.54
N GLU A 525 10.42 -28.65 17.36
CA GLU A 525 9.59 -27.58 17.97
C GLU A 525 10.44 -26.53 18.73
N LYS A 526 11.47 -26.97 19.48
CA LYS A 526 12.39 -26.05 20.18
C LYS A 526 13.22 -25.17 19.24
N GLY A 527 13.47 -25.63 18.02
CA GLY A 527 14.15 -24.90 16.96
C GLY A 527 13.19 -24.17 16.03
N ARG A 528 11.94 -23.92 16.46
CA ARG A 528 10.85 -23.33 15.66
C ARG A 528 10.42 -24.16 14.43
N GLY A 529 10.76 -25.44 14.42
CA GLY A 529 10.27 -26.38 13.41
C GLY A 529 8.87 -26.91 13.71
N TRP A 530 8.31 -27.64 12.75
CA TRP A 530 6.92 -28.10 12.74
C TRP A 530 6.81 -29.59 12.35
N PRO A 531 7.39 -30.50 13.15
CA PRO A 531 7.48 -31.93 12.81
C PRO A 531 6.13 -32.61 12.53
N LYS A 532 5.03 -32.10 13.08
CA LYS A 532 3.69 -32.70 12.98
C LYS A 532 2.88 -32.28 11.76
N THR A 533 3.31 -31.24 11.05
CA THR A 533 2.57 -30.65 9.92
C THR A 533 3.37 -30.69 8.62
N VAL A 534 4.45 -31.48 8.57
CA VAL A 534 5.12 -31.81 7.31
C VAL A 534 4.19 -32.66 6.46
N ILE A 535 3.97 -32.27 5.21
CA ILE A 535 3.04 -32.91 4.28
C ILE A 535 3.72 -33.38 3.00
N GLY A 536 3.10 -34.34 2.30
CA GLY A 536 3.58 -34.86 1.03
C GLY A 536 2.52 -35.69 0.30
N PRO A 537 2.78 -36.12 -0.93
CA PRO A 537 1.86 -36.96 -1.69
C PRO A 537 1.69 -38.36 -1.07
N SER A 538 2.70 -38.88 -0.37
CA SER A 538 2.69 -40.17 0.33
C SER A 538 3.49 -40.11 1.62
N ALA A 539 3.19 -41.00 2.57
CA ALA A 539 3.80 -41.04 3.90
C ALA A 539 5.22 -41.66 3.91
N GLU A 540 6.15 -41.05 3.16
CA GLU A 540 7.53 -41.51 3.00
C GLU A 540 8.52 -40.35 3.21
N ALA A 541 9.43 -40.51 4.18
CA ALA A 541 10.48 -39.54 4.46
C ALA A 541 11.50 -39.45 3.30
N TYR A 542 12.12 -38.28 3.12
CA TYR A 542 13.17 -38.10 2.09
C TYR A 542 14.45 -38.88 2.43
N THR A 543 14.80 -38.95 3.71
CA THR A 543 15.89 -39.75 4.29
C THR A 543 15.48 -40.22 5.68
N GLU A 544 16.26 -41.14 6.27
CA GLU A 544 16.06 -41.58 7.66
C GLU A 544 16.11 -40.45 8.70
N ALA A 545 16.77 -39.33 8.39
CA ALA A 545 16.89 -38.17 9.29
C ALA A 545 15.74 -37.16 9.18
N THR A 546 14.96 -37.20 8.09
CA THR A 546 13.85 -36.26 7.84
C THR A 546 12.54 -36.77 8.43
N TYR A 547 11.59 -35.87 8.66
CA TYR A 547 10.26 -36.26 9.12
C TYR A 547 9.51 -37.06 8.07
N VAL A 548 8.75 -38.07 8.52
CA VAL A 548 7.76 -38.75 7.68
C VAL A 548 6.60 -37.77 7.46
N PRO A 549 6.33 -37.36 6.21
CA PRO A 549 5.24 -36.45 5.92
C PRO A 549 3.90 -37.12 6.18
N LYS A 550 2.89 -36.32 6.56
CA LYS A 550 1.49 -36.73 6.44
C LYS A 550 1.12 -36.75 4.95
N GLU A 551 0.52 -37.86 4.50
CA GLU A 551 -0.10 -37.92 3.18
C GLU A 551 -1.27 -36.94 3.10
N MET A 552 -1.24 -36.03 2.12
CA MET A 552 -2.31 -35.03 1.94
C MET A 552 -3.64 -35.70 1.56
N THR A 553 -4.74 -35.26 2.17
CA THR A 553 -6.09 -35.62 1.71
C THR A 553 -6.49 -34.81 0.47
N LEU A 554 -7.57 -35.22 -0.21
CA LEU A 554 -8.12 -34.44 -1.33
C LEU A 554 -8.54 -33.03 -0.89
N ASP A 555 -9.16 -32.89 0.28
CA ASP A 555 -9.57 -31.60 0.84
C ASP A 555 -8.38 -30.71 1.19
N GLU A 556 -7.27 -31.30 1.67
CA GLU A 556 -6.02 -30.58 1.92
C GLU A 556 -5.37 -30.10 0.62
N ILE A 557 -5.46 -30.89 -0.46
CA ILE A 557 -5.00 -30.46 -1.79
C ILE A 557 -5.83 -29.28 -2.31
N GLU A 558 -7.16 -29.31 -2.16
CA GLU A 558 -8.01 -28.16 -2.55
C GLU A 558 -7.78 -26.93 -1.67
N THR A 559 -7.51 -27.13 -0.37
CA THR A 559 -7.12 -26.05 0.54
C THR A 559 -5.79 -25.42 0.11
N PHE A 560 -4.81 -26.25 -0.24
CA PHE A 560 -3.51 -25.81 -0.74
C PHE A 560 -3.64 -24.98 -2.02
N LYS A 561 -4.50 -25.39 -2.97
CA LYS A 561 -4.79 -24.59 -4.18
C LYS A 561 -5.41 -23.24 -3.85
N THR A 562 -6.28 -23.18 -2.85
CA THR A 562 -6.87 -21.91 -2.39
C THR A 562 -5.79 -20.99 -1.82
N GLN A 563 -4.92 -21.52 -0.96
CA GLN A 563 -3.79 -20.78 -0.40
C GLN A 563 -2.80 -20.33 -1.48
N TRP A 564 -2.58 -21.16 -2.49
CA TRP A 564 -1.78 -20.83 -3.67
C TRP A 564 -2.34 -19.61 -4.41
N VAL A 565 -3.65 -19.60 -4.69
CA VAL A 565 -4.31 -18.46 -5.35
C VAL A 565 -4.16 -17.17 -4.53
N GLU A 566 -4.29 -17.25 -3.21
CA GLU A 566 -4.09 -16.08 -2.34
C GLU A 566 -2.63 -15.59 -2.34
N ALA A 567 -1.66 -16.50 -2.38
CA ALA A 567 -0.25 -16.16 -2.58
C ALA A 567 -0.01 -15.47 -3.94
N VAL A 568 -0.56 -16.02 -5.04
CA VAL A 568 -0.48 -15.42 -6.38
C VAL A 568 -1.03 -13.99 -6.38
N LYS A 569 -2.21 -13.78 -5.78
CA LYS A 569 -2.81 -12.44 -5.66
C LYS A 569 -1.92 -11.47 -4.88
N ARG A 570 -1.25 -11.93 -3.81
CA ARG A 570 -0.31 -11.09 -3.05
C ARG A 570 0.91 -10.69 -3.87
N VAL A 571 1.50 -11.64 -4.61
CA VAL A 571 2.65 -11.40 -5.50
C VAL A 571 2.30 -10.32 -6.53
N VAL A 572 1.15 -10.44 -7.20
CA VAL A 572 0.70 -9.42 -8.17
C VAL A 572 0.41 -8.09 -7.47
N LYS A 573 -0.35 -8.11 -6.38
CA LYS A 573 -0.77 -6.90 -5.65
C LYS A 573 0.41 -6.07 -5.15
N ILE A 574 1.52 -6.70 -4.79
CA ILE A 574 2.70 -6.00 -4.28
C ILE A 574 3.64 -5.50 -5.38
N GLY A 575 3.43 -5.92 -6.64
CA GLY A 575 4.15 -5.39 -7.79
C GLY A 575 5.40 -6.18 -8.20
N TYR A 576 5.46 -7.49 -7.93
CA TYR A 576 6.43 -8.32 -8.68
C TYR A 576 6.11 -8.27 -10.18
N ASP A 577 7.13 -8.36 -11.03
CA ASP A 577 6.96 -8.29 -12.49
C ASP A 577 6.60 -9.66 -13.11
N THR A 578 6.88 -10.73 -12.37
CA THR A 578 6.66 -12.11 -12.81
C THR A 578 6.60 -13.07 -11.61
N LEU A 579 6.05 -14.27 -11.83
CA LEU A 579 5.94 -15.32 -10.82
C LEU A 579 6.47 -16.64 -11.38
N GLU A 580 7.34 -17.31 -10.62
CA GLU A 580 7.84 -18.64 -10.94
C GLU A 580 7.26 -19.71 -9.99
N ILE A 581 6.60 -20.72 -10.57
CA ILE A 581 6.08 -21.88 -9.85
C ILE A 581 7.24 -22.85 -9.56
N HIS A 582 7.54 -23.10 -8.29
CA HIS A 582 8.61 -24.04 -7.95
C HIS A 582 8.13 -25.51 -8.01
N ALA A 583 8.38 -26.17 -9.15
CA ALA A 583 8.02 -27.57 -9.41
C ALA A 583 9.25 -28.50 -9.58
N ALA A 584 10.29 -28.27 -8.79
CA ALA A 584 11.56 -28.99 -8.91
C ALA A 584 12.19 -29.32 -7.53
N HIS A 585 13.40 -29.87 -7.55
CA HIS A 585 14.27 -30.07 -6.38
C HIS A 585 13.71 -30.95 -5.25
N GLY A 586 12.73 -31.81 -5.57
CA GLY A 586 12.12 -32.69 -4.58
C GLY A 586 11.23 -31.99 -3.57
N TYR A 587 10.76 -30.77 -3.85
CA TYR A 587 9.74 -30.10 -3.03
C TYR A 587 8.32 -30.54 -3.43
N LEU A 588 7.29 -30.04 -2.74
CA LEU A 588 5.94 -30.64 -2.75
C LEU A 588 5.43 -30.94 -4.16
N ILE A 589 5.46 -29.96 -5.06
CA ILE A 589 4.95 -30.13 -6.42
C ILE A 589 5.76 -31.19 -7.17
N ASN A 590 7.10 -31.17 -7.07
CA ASN A 590 7.94 -32.20 -7.67
C ASN A 590 7.72 -33.59 -7.07
N GLN A 591 7.40 -33.67 -5.78
CA GLN A 591 7.08 -34.93 -5.11
C GLN A 591 5.84 -35.57 -5.73
N PHE A 592 4.83 -34.78 -6.13
CA PHE A 592 3.66 -35.29 -6.86
C PHE A 592 4.03 -35.77 -8.28
N LEU A 593 4.99 -35.11 -8.94
CA LEU A 593 5.45 -35.52 -10.27
C LEU A 593 6.14 -36.88 -10.24
N SER A 594 7.06 -37.10 -9.30
CA SER A 594 7.91 -38.29 -9.33
C SER A 594 7.23 -39.54 -8.74
N PRO A 595 7.27 -40.69 -9.44
CA PRO A 595 6.77 -41.96 -8.90
C PRO A 595 7.66 -42.54 -7.79
N THR A 596 8.83 -41.95 -7.51
CA THR A 596 9.65 -42.34 -6.34
C THR A 596 9.07 -41.84 -5.02
N SER A 597 8.27 -40.77 -5.06
CA SER A 597 7.70 -40.14 -3.87
C SER A 597 6.17 -40.17 -3.82
N ASN A 598 5.52 -40.39 -4.97
CA ASN A 598 4.06 -40.40 -5.08
C ASN A 598 3.55 -41.80 -5.38
N HIS A 599 3.09 -42.47 -4.32
CA HIS A 599 2.50 -43.81 -4.35
C HIS A 599 0.97 -43.77 -4.24
N ARG A 600 0.36 -42.60 -4.46
CA ARG A 600 -1.10 -42.45 -4.35
C ARG A 600 -1.82 -43.28 -5.41
N THR A 601 -3.01 -43.75 -5.05
CA THR A 601 -3.91 -44.51 -5.93
C THR A 601 -5.15 -43.73 -6.36
N ASP A 602 -5.26 -42.47 -5.93
CA ASP A 602 -6.35 -41.57 -6.30
C ASP A 602 -6.03 -40.76 -7.59
N LYS A 603 -6.82 -39.72 -7.86
CA LYS A 603 -6.67 -38.87 -9.05
C LYS A 603 -5.35 -38.09 -9.11
N TYR A 604 -4.52 -38.11 -8.07
CA TYR A 604 -3.22 -37.41 -8.02
C TYR A 604 -2.01 -38.36 -8.04
N GLY A 605 -2.18 -39.67 -8.22
CA GLY A 605 -1.06 -40.61 -8.36
C GLY A 605 -1.27 -41.74 -9.37
N GLY A 606 -0.24 -42.57 -9.52
CA GLY A 606 -0.20 -43.66 -10.50
C GLY A 606 0.20 -43.17 -11.91
N SER A 607 -0.79 -42.90 -12.77
CA SER A 607 -0.54 -42.54 -14.17
C SER A 607 0.19 -41.20 -14.31
N PHE A 608 0.79 -40.97 -15.48
CA PHE A 608 1.41 -39.67 -15.79
C PHE A 608 0.40 -38.53 -15.63
N GLU A 609 -0.81 -38.68 -16.18
CA GLU A 609 -1.86 -37.66 -16.15
C GLU A 609 -2.30 -37.31 -14.72
N ASN A 610 -2.29 -38.29 -13.81
CA ASN A 610 -2.62 -38.06 -12.41
C ASN A 610 -1.47 -37.39 -11.65
N ARG A 611 -0.23 -37.84 -11.83
CA ARG A 611 0.95 -37.28 -11.15
C ARG A 611 1.19 -35.81 -11.51
N VAL A 612 1.00 -35.44 -12.78
CA VAL A 612 1.19 -34.04 -13.21
C VAL A 612 0.01 -33.12 -12.88
N ARG A 613 -1.13 -33.68 -12.47
CA ARG A 613 -2.40 -32.97 -12.31
C ARG A 613 -2.27 -31.74 -11.42
N LEU A 614 -1.61 -31.86 -10.27
CA LEU A 614 -1.46 -30.75 -9.34
C LEU A 614 -0.73 -29.56 -9.98
N LEU A 615 0.41 -29.79 -10.65
CA LEU A 615 1.15 -28.70 -11.30
C LEU A 615 0.34 -28.06 -12.45
N VAL A 616 -0.35 -28.87 -13.23
CA VAL A 616 -1.21 -28.38 -14.32
C VAL A 616 -2.30 -27.47 -13.76
N GLU A 617 -3.01 -27.91 -12.72
CA GLU A 617 -4.05 -27.13 -12.05
C GLU A 617 -3.49 -25.84 -11.42
N LEU A 618 -2.32 -25.88 -10.77
CA LEU A 618 -1.69 -24.68 -10.21
C LEU A 618 -1.24 -23.69 -11.29
N THR A 619 -0.80 -24.18 -12.46
CA THR A 619 -0.43 -23.34 -13.60
C THR A 619 -1.67 -22.62 -14.14
N GLU A 620 -2.78 -23.34 -14.33
CA GLU A 620 -4.06 -22.76 -14.75
C GLU A 620 -4.59 -21.75 -13.73
N LEU A 621 -4.56 -22.08 -12.44
CA LEU A 621 -4.98 -21.19 -11.36
C LEU A 621 -4.12 -19.93 -11.30
N THR A 622 -2.81 -20.05 -11.47
CA THR A 622 -1.89 -18.91 -11.51
C THR A 622 -2.23 -18.03 -12.71
N ARG A 623 -2.32 -18.63 -13.91
CA ARG A 623 -2.64 -17.90 -15.14
C ARG A 623 -3.97 -17.16 -15.07
N ALA A 624 -4.99 -17.77 -14.44
CA ALA A 624 -6.31 -17.17 -14.26
C ALA A 624 -6.36 -16.01 -13.24
N ASN A 625 -5.35 -15.86 -12.39
CA ASN A 625 -5.32 -14.87 -11.31
C ASN A 625 -4.22 -13.80 -11.49
N VAL A 626 -3.58 -13.73 -12.66
CA VAL A 626 -2.61 -12.69 -13.00
C VAL A 626 -3.02 -11.96 -14.30
N PRO A 627 -2.69 -10.66 -14.48
CA PRO A 627 -3.05 -9.88 -15.68
C PRO A 627 -2.58 -10.52 -16.98
N GLU A 628 -3.28 -10.34 -18.10
CA GLU A 628 -2.99 -11.03 -19.38
C GLU A 628 -1.54 -10.84 -19.86
N ASP A 629 -0.98 -9.67 -19.63
CA ASP A 629 0.39 -9.28 -19.98
C ASP A 629 1.46 -9.70 -18.94
N TYR A 630 1.04 -10.29 -17.81
CA TYR A 630 1.92 -10.75 -16.74
C TYR A 630 2.52 -12.13 -17.06
N PRO A 631 3.86 -12.30 -17.09
CA PRO A 631 4.49 -13.59 -17.37
C PRO A 631 4.33 -14.61 -16.25
N VAL A 632 4.09 -15.88 -16.61
CA VAL A 632 4.10 -17.02 -15.68
C VAL A 632 5.26 -17.96 -16.02
N LEU A 633 6.15 -18.15 -15.06
CA LEU A 633 7.32 -19.02 -15.14
C LEU A 633 7.05 -20.33 -14.40
N VAL A 634 7.67 -21.42 -14.84
CA VAL A 634 7.66 -22.70 -14.10
C VAL A 634 9.07 -23.25 -14.02
N ARG A 635 9.55 -23.49 -12.80
CA ARG A 635 10.80 -24.24 -12.59
C ARG A 635 10.51 -25.73 -12.61
N LEU A 636 10.91 -26.39 -13.68
CA LEU A 636 10.57 -27.77 -14.01
C LEU A 636 11.75 -28.71 -13.71
N ALA A 637 11.49 -29.81 -13.00
CA ALA A 637 12.45 -30.92 -12.91
C ALA A 637 12.45 -31.75 -14.20
N ALA A 638 13.63 -31.91 -14.79
CA ALA A 638 13.81 -32.70 -16.00
C ALA A 638 14.01 -34.19 -15.73
N THR A 639 14.68 -34.57 -14.64
CA THR A 639 14.93 -35.97 -14.25
C THR A 639 15.15 -36.07 -12.75
N ASP A 640 14.92 -37.24 -12.17
CA ASP A 640 15.31 -37.60 -10.80
C ASP A 640 16.79 -37.99 -10.65
N TYR A 641 17.52 -38.20 -11.75
CA TYR A 641 18.90 -38.72 -11.79
C TYR A 641 19.05 -40.14 -11.21
N LEU A 642 18.11 -41.03 -11.54
CA LEU A 642 18.09 -42.43 -11.12
C LEU A 642 18.30 -43.40 -12.30
N GLU A 643 18.75 -42.92 -13.46
CA GLU A 643 18.89 -43.73 -14.69
C GLU A 643 19.93 -44.85 -14.53
N HIS A 644 20.82 -44.71 -13.54
CA HIS A 644 21.80 -45.72 -13.17
C HIS A 644 21.18 -46.99 -12.54
N ASP A 645 19.92 -46.92 -12.09
CA ASP A 645 19.14 -48.07 -11.63
C ASP A 645 17.74 -48.06 -12.29
N PRO A 646 17.60 -48.63 -13.49
CA PRO A 646 16.34 -48.68 -14.22
C PRO A 646 15.23 -49.48 -13.53
N SER A 647 15.53 -50.22 -12.45
CA SER A 647 14.51 -50.96 -11.69
C SER A 647 13.65 -50.06 -10.82
N ILE A 648 14.11 -48.83 -10.55
CA ILE A 648 13.39 -47.84 -9.75
C ILE A 648 12.47 -47.02 -10.69
N PRO A 649 11.13 -47.02 -10.46
CA PRO A 649 10.25 -46.10 -11.16
C PRO A 649 10.67 -44.66 -10.90
N GLN A 650 10.91 -43.86 -11.94
CA GLN A 650 11.49 -42.53 -11.81
C GLN A 650 10.85 -41.48 -12.72
N TRP A 651 11.08 -40.21 -12.41
CA TRP A 651 10.78 -39.10 -13.29
C TRP A 651 11.90 -38.93 -14.33
N GLU A 652 11.54 -38.94 -15.60
CA GLU A 652 12.48 -38.93 -16.72
C GLU A 652 12.26 -37.73 -17.66
N ILE A 653 13.28 -37.41 -18.46
CA ILE A 653 13.23 -36.31 -19.43
C ILE A 653 12.09 -36.45 -20.46
N THR A 654 11.71 -37.68 -20.81
CA THR A 654 10.58 -37.96 -21.70
C THR A 654 9.23 -37.53 -21.09
N GLN A 655 9.08 -37.67 -19.78
CA GLN A 655 7.91 -37.19 -19.05
C GLN A 655 7.95 -35.67 -18.87
N ALA A 656 9.12 -35.10 -18.56
CA ALA A 656 9.31 -33.66 -18.45
C ALA A 656 9.01 -32.93 -19.76
N THR A 657 9.47 -33.44 -20.90
CA THR A 657 9.17 -32.86 -22.23
C THR A 657 7.69 -32.96 -22.62
N ARG A 658 7.01 -34.05 -22.22
CA ARG A 658 5.55 -34.18 -22.39
C ARG A 658 4.81 -33.16 -21.53
N LEU A 659 5.21 -33.00 -20.27
CA LEU A 659 4.63 -32.03 -19.34
C LEU A 659 4.90 -30.59 -19.80
N ALA A 660 6.08 -30.27 -20.29
CA ALA A 660 6.44 -28.95 -20.79
C ALA A 660 5.46 -28.43 -21.86
N LYS A 661 5.05 -29.30 -22.80
CA LYS A 661 4.00 -28.97 -23.79
C LYS A 661 2.66 -28.65 -23.14
N ILE A 662 2.25 -29.45 -22.16
CA ILE A 662 1.01 -29.22 -21.42
C ILE A 662 1.07 -27.87 -20.68
N LEU A 663 2.20 -27.56 -20.04
CA LEU A 663 2.36 -26.29 -19.32
C LEU A 663 2.34 -25.09 -20.27
N ALA A 664 2.99 -25.19 -21.44
CA ALA A 664 2.90 -24.18 -22.49
C ALA A 664 1.44 -23.93 -22.90
N ASP A 665 0.67 -24.98 -23.15
CA ASP A 665 -0.77 -24.89 -23.49
C ASP A 665 -1.61 -24.30 -22.35
N LYS A 666 -1.19 -24.47 -21.08
CA LYS A 666 -1.87 -23.92 -19.90
C LYS A 666 -1.43 -22.51 -19.52
N GLY A 667 -0.54 -21.90 -20.30
CA GLY A 667 -0.15 -20.49 -20.14
C GLY A 667 1.14 -20.26 -19.38
N ALA A 668 2.05 -21.25 -19.32
CA ALA A 668 3.44 -21.00 -18.94
C ALA A 668 4.19 -20.32 -20.09
N ASP A 669 4.79 -19.17 -19.80
CA ASP A 669 5.50 -18.34 -20.77
C ASP A 669 7.00 -18.64 -20.81
N PHE A 670 7.54 -19.19 -19.72
CA PHE A 670 8.95 -19.55 -19.61
C PHE A 670 9.16 -20.77 -18.68
N LEU A 671 10.00 -21.71 -19.10
CA LEU A 671 10.35 -22.92 -18.34
C LEU A 671 11.81 -22.88 -17.88
N ASP A 672 12.04 -22.73 -16.57
CA ASP A 672 13.37 -22.85 -15.95
C ASP A 672 13.68 -24.33 -15.70
N VAL A 673 14.60 -24.92 -16.47
CA VAL A 673 14.85 -26.36 -16.46
C VAL A 673 15.98 -26.69 -15.49
N SER A 674 15.62 -27.37 -14.39
CA SER A 674 16.54 -27.94 -13.40
C SER A 674 16.34 -29.47 -13.32
N ALA A 675 16.97 -30.14 -12.35
CA ALA A 675 16.80 -31.59 -12.14
C ALA A 675 17.19 -32.05 -10.73
N GLY A 676 16.74 -33.25 -10.38
CA GLY A 676 17.17 -34.02 -9.21
C GLY A 676 16.54 -33.61 -7.88
N ALA A 677 17.15 -34.14 -6.82
CA ALA A 677 16.88 -33.92 -5.40
C ALA A 677 15.52 -34.41 -4.89
N ASN A 678 14.76 -35.17 -5.70
CA ASN A 678 13.56 -35.87 -5.26
C ASN A 678 13.89 -37.09 -4.40
N ASP A 679 14.89 -37.87 -4.81
CA ASP A 679 15.35 -39.09 -4.13
C ASP A 679 16.82 -38.94 -3.71
N ALA A 680 17.15 -39.34 -2.48
CA ALA A 680 18.50 -39.22 -1.94
C ALA A 680 19.54 -40.14 -2.62
N ARG A 681 19.09 -41.16 -3.38
CA ARG A 681 19.94 -42.09 -4.15
C ARG A 681 20.41 -41.54 -5.49
N MET A 682 19.97 -40.32 -5.87
CA MET A 682 20.33 -39.71 -7.14
C MET A 682 21.85 -39.67 -7.38
N LYS A 683 22.27 -39.82 -8.64
CA LYS A 683 23.67 -39.67 -9.05
C LYS A 683 23.80 -38.56 -10.09
N VAL A 684 24.40 -37.45 -9.67
CA VAL A 684 24.59 -36.26 -10.53
C VAL A 684 26.06 -36.10 -10.88
N GLU A 685 26.37 -36.08 -12.17
CA GLU A 685 27.69 -35.68 -12.68
C GLU A 685 27.72 -34.15 -12.82
N ALA A 686 28.17 -33.47 -11.76
CA ALA A 686 28.26 -32.01 -11.77
C ALA A 686 29.46 -31.54 -12.60
N GLY A 687 29.29 -30.43 -13.33
CA GLY A 687 30.34 -29.82 -14.14
C GLY A 687 29.86 -28.54 -14.83
N PRO A 688 30.66 -27.94 -15.71
CA PRO A 688 30.23 -26.81 -16.53
C PRO A 688 29.00 -27.16 -17.37
N LYS A 689 27.98 -26.30 -17.37
CA LYS A 689 26.77 -26.41 -18.20
C LYS A 689 26.03 -27.77 -18.11
N TYR A 690 26.19 -28.52 -17.02
CA TYR A 690 25.81 -29.94 -16.95
C TYR A 690 24.31 -30.22 -17.13
N GLN A 691 23.43 -29.22 -17.00
CA GLN A 691 21.98 -29.36 -17.26
C GLN A 691 21.53 -28.77 -18.60
N ALA A 692 22.41 -28.16 -19.39
CA ALA A 692 22.02 -27.50 -20.64
C ALA A 692 21.42 -28.46 -21.67
N HIS A 693 21.85 -29.73 -21.69
CA HIS A 693 21.26 -30.75 -22.54
C HIS A 693 19.80 -31.09 -22.14
N LEU A 694 19.43 -30.96 -20.87
CA LEU A 694 18.06 -31.15 -20.39
C LEU A 694 17.17 -29.98 -20.85
N ALA A 695 17.68 -28.75 -20.73
CA ALA A 695 17.03 -27.55 -21.25
C ALA A 695 16.82 -27.66 -22.78
N ALA A 696 17.82 -28.14 -23.51
CA ALA A 696 17.72 -28.33 -24.96
C ALA A 696 16.59 -29.30 -25.35
N ALA A 697 16.43 -30.40 -24.62
CA ALA A 697 15.35 -31.36 -24.85
C ALA A 697 13.97 -30.74 -24.60
N VAL A 698 13.81 -29.95 -23.54
CA VAL A 698 12.57 -29.22 -23.24
C VAL A 698 12.29 -28.15 -24.29
N LYS A 699 13.29 -27.34 -24.66
CA LYS A 699 13.19 -26.30 -25.70
C LYS A 699 12.75 -26.87 -27.04
N LYS A 700 13.33 -28.01 -27.45
CA LYS A 700 12.90 -28.73 -28.64
C LYS A 700 11.44 -29.19 -28.55
N ALA A 701 10.98 -29.60 -27.37
CA ALA A 701 9.62 -30.06 -27.16
C ALA A 701 8.58 -28.94 -27.26
N VAL A 702 8.90 -27.73 -26.80
CA VAL A 702 7.98 -26.57 -26.82
C VAL A 702 8.23 -25.62 -27.99
N ALA A 703 9.06 -26.02 -28.97
CA ALA A 703 9.31 -25.22 -30.16
C ALA A 703 8.01 -24.88 -30.89
N GLY A 704 7.77 -23.58 -31.11
CA GLY A 704 6.58 -23.07 -31.77
C GLY A 704 5.37 -22.79 -30.87
N THR A 705 5.44 -23.05 -29.56
CA THR A 705 4.34 -22.71 -28.62
C THR A 705 4.38 -21.25 -28.16
N GLY A 706 5.50 -20.54 -28.38
CA GLY A 706 5.76 -19.21 -27.82
C GLY A 706 6.32 -19.23 -26.39
N THR A 707 6.52 -20.41 -25.79
CA THR A 707 7.14 -20.57 -24.48
C THR A 707 8.67 -20.61 -24.60
N TYR A 708 9.36 -19.79 -23.82
CA TYR A 708 10.82 -19.76 -23.77
C TYR A 708 11.38 -20.74 -22.74
N VAL A 709 12.66 -21.11 -22.87
CA VAL A 709 13.31 -22.07 -21.96
C VAL A 709 14.59 -21.51 -21.37
N GLY A 710 14.75 -21.64 -20.06
CA GLY A 710 15.97 -21.31 -19.33
C GLY A 710 16.83 -22.52 -19.03
N SER A 711 18.15 -22.34 -19.05
CA SER A 711 19.10 -23.32 -18.53
C SER A 711 19.79 -22.80 -17.26
N VAL A 712 19.95 -23.69 -16.28
CA VAL A 712 20.75 -23.48 -15.08
C VAL A 712 21.86 -24.55 -14.99
N GLY A 713 22.65 -24.53 -13.93
CA GLY A 713 23.57 -25.63 -13.59
C GLY A 713 24.98 -25.47 -14.14
N GLY A 714 25.89 -24.92 -13.32
CA GLY A 714 27.32 -24.88 -13.63
C GLY A 714 27.74 -23.89 -14.72
N ILE A 715 26.88 -22.93 -15.08
CA ILE A 715 27.23 -21.82 -15.97
C ILE A 715 27.92 -20.73 -15.14
N ALA A 716 29.20 -20.45 -15.41
CA ALA A 716 30.02 -19.56 -14.59
C ALA A 716 30.76 -18.46 -15.38
N THR A 717 30.88 -18.59 -16.70
CA THR A 717 31.53 -17.59 -17.57
C THR A 717 30.61 -17.04 -18.64
N GLY A 718 30.91 -15.86 -19.17
CA GLY A 718 30.16 -15.25 -20.26
C GLY A 718 30.25 -16.07 -21.54
N LYS A 719 31.39 -16.74 -21.78
CA LYS A 719 31.58 -17.67 -22.90
C LYS A 719 30.68 -18.89 -22.79
N GLU A 720 30.67 -19.56 -21.64
CA GLU A 720 29.79 -20.71 -21.40
C GLU A 720 28.32 -20.33 -21.59
N ALA A 721 27.90 -19.18 -21.05
CA ALA A 721 26.54 -18.68 -21.20
C ALA A 721 26.19 -18.38 -22.67
N SER A 722 27.11 -17.77 -23.41
CA SER A 722 26.93 -17.49 -24.84
C SER A 722 26.86 -18.76 -25.68
N GLU A 723 27.68 -19.76 -25.37
CA GLU A 723 27.65 -21.07 -26.02
C GLU A 723 26.31 -21.79 -25.82
N VAL A 724 25.74 -21.78 -24.59
CA VAL A 724 24.42 -22.39 -24.33
C VAL A 724 23.33 -21.79 -25.22
N LEU A 725 23.35 -20.47 -25.44
CA LEU A 725 22.37 -19.80 -26.30
C LEU A 725 22.66 -20.04 -27.79
N ALA A 726 23.93 -19.94 -28.20
CA ALA A 726 24.37 -20.15 -29.58
C ALA A 726 24.11 -21.59 -30.08
N ASP A 727 24.26 -22.58 -29.20
CA ASP A 727 23.96 -23.99 -29.47
C ASP A 727 22.44 -24.29 -29.44
N GLY A 728 21.61 -23.27 -29.22
CA GLY A 728 20.15 -23.40 -29.18
C GLY A 728 19.64 -24.22 -27.99
N GLN A 729 20.41 -24.33 -26.92
CA GLN A 729 20.05 -25.15 -25.74
C GLN A 729 19.07 -24.44 -24.81
N ALA A 730 19.10 -23.11 -24.77
CA ALA A 730 18.18 -22.27 -24.00
C ALA A 730 17.92 -20.94 -24.71
N ASP A 731 16.96 -20.18 -24.21
CA ASP A 731 16.64 -18.80 -24.58
C ASP A 731 17.19 -17.80 -23.57
N ALA A 732 17.47 -18.25 -22.35
CA ALA A 732 18.15 -17.47 -21.33
C ALA A 732 18.94 -18.36 -20.37
N VAL A 733 19.88 -17.76 -19.63
CA VAL A 733 20.66 -18.47 -18.61
C VAL A 733 20.28 -17.98 -17.22
N LEU A 734 20.01 -18.92 -16.32
CA LEU A 734 19.80 -18.65 -14.91
C LEU A 734 21.06 -19.01 -14.14
N VAL A 735 21.51 -18.08 -13.30
CA VAL A 735 22.78 -18.20 -12.61
C VAL A 735 22.60 -18.04 -11.12
N GLY A 736 23.11 -18.99 -10.34
CA GLY A 736 23.05 -18.96 -8.88
C GLY A 736 24.40 -18.61 -8.27
N ARG A 737 25.17 -19.65 -7.91
CA ARG A 737 26.44 -19.55 -7.16
C ARG A 737 27.46 -18.53 -7.71
N ALA A 738 27.49 -18.26 -9.01
CA ALA A 738 28.41 -17.27 -9.57
C ALA A 738 28.02 -15.83 -9.16
N PHE A 739 26.72 -15.50 -9.09
CA PHE A 739 26.25 -14.22 -8.56
C PHE A 739 26.54 -14.06 -7.06
N LEU A 740 26.41 -15.13 -6.27
CA LEU A 740 26.77 -15.08 -4.84
C LEU A 740 28.24 -14.73 -4.61
N LYS A 741 29.13 -15.22 -5.48
CA LYS A 741 30.57 -14.92 -5.40
C LYS A 741 30.91 -13.55 -5.98
N ASN A 742 30.23 -13.14 -7.04
CA ASN A 742 30.48 -11.90 -7.74
C ASN A 742 29.14 -11.22 -8.12
N PRO A 743 28.67 -10.22 -7.36
CA PRO A 743 27.46 -9.51 -7.74
C PRO A 743 27.65 -8.68 -9.03
N ASN A 744 28.88 -8.38 -9.46
CA ASN A 744 29.20 -7.71 -10.73
C ASN A 744 29.24 -8.67 -11.93
N LEU A 745 28.68 -9.88 -11.81
CA LEU A 745 28.83 -10.95 -12.80
C LEU A 745 28.54 -10.50 -14.24
N VAL A 746 27.42 -9.80 -14.45
CA VAL A 746 27.01 -9.35 -15.79
C VAL A 746 28.03 -8.39 -16.40
N TRP A 747 28.56 -7.47 -15.60
CA TRP A 747 29.64 -6.58 -16.03
C TRP A 747 30.90 -7.39 -16.37
N SER A 748 31.30 -8.32 -15.52
CA SER A 748 32.47 -9.18 -15.78
C SER A 748 32.31 -10.02 -17.06
N TRP A 749 31.10 -10.48 -17.36
CA TRP A 749 30.79 -11.23 -18.59
C TRP A 749 30.76 -10.34 -19.83
N ALA A 750 30.25 -9.12 -19.71
CA ALA A 750 30.32 -8.13 -20.78
C ALA A 750 31.79 -7.83 -21.14
N ASP A 751 32.65 -7.65 -20.13
CA ASP A 751 34.10 -7.48 -20.32
C ASP A 751 34.76 -8.69 -20.99
N GLU A 752 34.38 -9.91 -20.59
CA GLU A 752 34.88 -11.17 -21.16
C GLU A 752 34.51 -11.33 -22.63
N LEU A 753 33.30 -10.88 -23.00
CA LEU A 753 32.74 -11.01 -24.35
C LEU A 753 33.00 -9.79 -25.24
N ASP A 754 33.72 -8.80 -24.75
CA ASP A 754 34.02 -7.56 -25.47
C ASP A 754 32.77 -6.71 -25.79
N ILE A 755 31.73 -6.78 -24.95
CA ILE A 755 30.45 -6.08 -25.14
C ILE A 755 30.40 -4.84 -24.24
N ASP A 756 30.09 -3.70 -24.84
CA ASP A 756 29.86 -2.45 -24.11
C ASP A 756 28.44 -2.40 -23.55
N ILE A 757 28.32 -2.18 -22.24
CA ILE A 757 27.03 -2.08 -21.54
C ILE A 757 26.87 -0.74 -20.81
N TYR A 758 25.63 -0.35 -20.55
CA TYR A 758 25.32 0.67 -19.56
C TYR A 758 25.53 0.11 -18.15
N VAL A 759 26.26 0.83 -17.32
CA VAL A 759 26.39 0.52 -15.88
C VAL A 759 25.55 1.49 -15.07
N ALA A 760 25.31 1.20 -13.79
CA ALA A 760 24.68 2.16 -12.90
C ALA A 760 25.44 3.50 -12.93
N SER A 761 24.73 4.60 -13.11
CA SER A 761 25.30 5.94 -13.34
C SER A 761 26.26 6.36 -12.23
N GLN A 762 25.96 5.94 -11.00
CA GLN A 762 26.72 6.17 -9.78
C GLN A 762 28.06 5.42 -9.77
N TYR A 763 28.19 4.33 -10.55
CA TYR A 763 29.46 3.63 -10.76
C TYR A 763 30.16 4.16 -12.02
N GLY A 764 29.42 4.44 -13.09
CA GLY A 764 29.96 4.82 -14.39
C GLY A 764 30.94 6.00 -14.36
N TRP A 765 30.70 7.03 -13.53
CA TRP A 765 31.62 8.18 -13.46
C TRP A 765 33.06 7.81 -13.06
N ALA A 766 33.25 6.75 -12.26
CA ALA A 766 34.56 6.30 -11.79
C ALA A 766 35.33 5.47 -12.84
N PHE A 767 34.63 4.89 -13.80
CA PHE A 767 35.20 4.00 -14.83
C PHE A 767 35.08 4.57 -16.25
N GLY A 768 34.54 5.79 -16.37
CA GLY A 768 34.02 6.34 -17.62
C GLY A 768 32.63 5.79 -17.93
N ASN A 769 31.70 6.64 -18.35
CA ASN A 769 30.38 6.19 -18.80
C ASN A 769 30.44 5.23 -19.99
N THR A 770 31.61 5.09 -20.62
CA THR A 770 31.94 4.23 -21.77
C THR A 770 33.34 3.67 -21.60
N ARG A 771 33.63 2.59 -22.33
CA ARG A 771 34.93 1.92 -22.47
C ARG A 771 36.01 2.75 -23.21
N THR A 772 36.25 3.99 -22.80
CA THR A 772 37.28 4.86 -23.40
C THR A 772 38.52 5.08 -22.53
N HIS A 773 38.73 4.30 -21.47
CA HIS A 773 40.02 4.27 -20.75
C HIS A 773 40.60 2.85 -20.68
N ARG A 774 40.78 2.20 -21.84
CA ARG A 774 42.06 1.50 -22.03
C ARG A 774 43.08 2.58 -22.41
N PRO A 775 44.18 2.77 -21.66
CA PRO A 775 45.38 3.35 -22.26
C PRO A 775 45.64 2.52 -23.51
N SER A 776 45.85 3.16 -24.66
CA SER A 776 46.37 2.47 -25.84
C SER A 776 47.56 1.63 -25.37
N LYS A 777 47.51 0.32 -25.60
CA LYS A 777 48.68 -0.54 -25.41
C LYS A 777 49.79 0.06 -26.29
N HIS A 778 50.78 0.68 -25.64
CA HIS A 778 52.11 0.82 -26.20
C HIS A 778 52.84 -0.50 -26.08
#